data_AF-A0A9D1Q8N7-F1
#
_entry.id   AF-A0A9D1Q8N7-F1
#
_cell.length_a   1.000
_cell.length_b   1.000
_cell.length_c   1.000
_cell.angle_alpha   90.00
_cell.angle_beta   90.00
_cell.angle_gamma   90.00
#
_symmetry.space_group_name_H-M   'P 1'
#
loop_
_entity.id
_entity.type
_entity.pdbx_description
1 polymer ?
#
loop_
_entity_poly.entity_id
_entity_poly.type
_entity_poly.pdbx_seq_one_letter_code
_entity_poly.pdbx_strand_id
1 'polypeptide(L)'
;MKNFPPIFATLKAQLQTLGAWILRSKRNRRISSQILALIPTGLWLAIHSPISNGISFFSLIFTVPLAYFVFSMLYGAVLTTFKRTLIHTKRSANVSQLFKRLTEKNNLFIMVTLAIPMLLILSLLFIDLISLVAQVPPSTLYGGEYTFLTSIYFGAFAVLGFSVSAYVASVRHRSLRQSEKHLEYTQQKDRESEVDRRMLEGIKLLGDKNESVRLGGIYILWEIVKDAVKALPYLDSKYYNVYFHRYKDYPIVPYITSRPLPPAEIKGQRKLKELYFQTNPADLAQIKAYQKAFSLHEQVLSILCGHIRTLTNTEEYLLTYYPSIAKSRFPRAYAERYDDASRVIRQREEEPGNEIQILYRLLSKKEYSQEKTLVRALNFKMNLASSILKGAYSDHADLSYTNLRNVNFSYAQANYVTFDYSSCIDANFDHAALNITTFTMTDCTSASFKNAQITNTTFKYANCIRADFTQIFHKAYFYGTTMLHTRFSYDDFMNDRLEFLGVNGLPGCANSSSLEREAIIELIRDEETIYINPSNLEPLKEHAELYDKYIELLEKPRWRIPIVEAKQAHETLMRSGENQQPGETYSGHRSLEQIKTRDSLAVFHRMFKEKNRNYQAFYDSLNNKEKRLVTKMFSDFDLSKKREELGGEQRSSQSRQSS
;
A
#
# COMPACT_ATOMS: atom_id res chain seq x y z
N MET A 1 -20.71 23.48 -5.29
CA MET A 1 -21.59 24.29 -6.14
C MET A 1 -21.10 24.18 -7.59
N LYS A 2 -21.43 23.08 -8.26
CA LYS A 2 -21.50 23.00 -9.72
C LYS A 2 -23.00 23.11 -10.04
N ASN A 3 -23.36 23.81 -11.12
CA ASN A 3 -24.73 24.11 -11.56
C ASN A 3 -25.22 25.51 -11.17
N PHE A 4 -24.45 26.55 -11.53
CA PHE A 4 -25.10 27.76 -12.04
C PHE A 4 -25.22 27.60 -13.57
N PRO A 5 -26.35 28.00 -14.19
CA PRO A 5 -26.51 27.91 -15.64
C PRO A 5 -25.38 28.69 -16.35
N PRO A 6 -24.87 28.20 -17.50
CA PRO A 6 -23.71 28.78 -18.20
C PRO A 6 -23.88 30.27 -18.51
N ILE A 7 -25.14 30.71 -18.67
CA ILE A 7 -25.54 32.11 -18.91
C ILE A 7 -25.11 33.04 -17.75
N PHE A 8 -25.15 32.58 -16.50
CA PHE A 8 -24.77 33.41 -15.35
C PHE A 8 -23.25 33.61 -15.26
N ALA A 9 -22.47 32.61 -15.67
CA ALA A 9 -21.01 32.71 -15.69
C ALA A 9 -20.54 33.68 -16.79
N THR A 10 -21.15 33.62 -17.97
CA THR A 10 -20.85 34.54 -19.08
C THR A 10 -21.28 35.97 -18.76
N LEU A 11 -22.48 36.17 -18.19
CA LEU A 11 -22.98 37.48 -17.77
C LEU A 11 -22.09 38.11 -16.67
N LYS A 12 -21.66 37.31 -15.69
CA LYS A 12 -20.71 37.75 -14.65
C LYS A 12 -19.37 38.21 -15.25
N ALA A 13 -18.83 37.46 -16.21
CA ALA A 13 -17.58 37.81 -16.87
C ALA A 13 -17.70 39.12 -17.68
N GLN A 14 -18.80 39.30 -18.43
CA GLN A 14 -19.07 40.52 -19.20
C GLN A 14 -19.27 41.76 -18.30
N LEU A 15 -19.98 41.63 -17.18
CA LEU A 15 -20.17 42.73 -16.23
C LEU A 15 -18.87 43.10 -15.51
N GLN A 16 -17.99 42.13 -15.24
CA GLN A 16 -16.67 42.39 -14.68
C GLN A 16 -15.74 43.13 -15.66
N THR A 17 -15.72 42.74 -16.94
CA THR A 17 -14.91 43.44 -17.95
C THR A 17 -15.41 44.86 -18.19
N LEU A 18 -16.73 45.04 -18.24
CA LEU A 18 -17.37 46.34 -18.39
C LEU A 18 -17.09 47.26 -17.19
N GLY A 19 -17.27 46.77 -15.95
CA GLY A 19 -16.96 47.54 -14.74
C GLY A 19 -15.47 47.92 -14.63
N ALA A 20 -14.56 47.03 -15.02
CA ALA A 20 -13.13 47.32 -15.06
C ALA A 20 -12.79 48.39 -16.12
N TRP A 21 -13.46 48.37 -17.27
CA TRP A 21 -13.27 49.36 -18.33
C TRP A 21 -13.77 50.75 -17.92
N ILE A 22 -14.95 50.85 -17.30
CA ILE A 22 -15.53 52.12 -16.80
C ILE A 22 -14.56 52.80 -15.84
N LEU A 23 -14.01 52.05 -14.89
CA LEU A 23 -13.18 52.62 -13.81
C LEU A 23 -11.73 52.88 -14.23
N ARG A 24 -11.29 52.41 -15.41
CA ARG A 24 -9.90 52.47 -15.88
C ARG A 24 -9.36 53.90 -15.94
N SER A 25 -10.03 54.80 -16.66
CA SER A 25 -9.54 56.17 -16.90
C SER A 25 -10.58 57.25 -16.53
N LYS A 26 -10.16 58.51 -16.35
CA LYS A 26 -11.10 59.63 -16.12
C LYS A 26 -12.00 59.86 -17.33
N ARG A 27 -11.46 59.65 -18.53
CA ARG A 27 -12.19 59.72 -19.81
C ARG A 27 -13.30 58.66 -19.89
N ASN A 28 -13.00 57.40 -19.54
CA ASN A 28 -13.98 56.31 -19.60
C ASN A 28 -15.15 56.55 -18.63
N ARG A 29 -14.88 57.06 -17.42
CA ARG A 29 -15.95 57.42 -16.47
C ARG A 29 -16.86 58.54 -17.01
N ARG A 30 -16.30 59.55 -17.69
CA ARG A 30 -17.09 60.62 -18.31
C ARG A 30 -17.96 60.12 -19.47
N ILE A 31 -17.41 59.27 -20.33
CA ILE A 31 -18.18 58.66 -21.43
C ILE A 31 -19.30 57.78 -20.85
N SER A 32 -18.98 56.98 -19.82
CA SER A 32 -19.96 56.09 -19.19
C SER A 32 -21.06 56.88 -18.47
N SER A 33 -20.74 58.00 -17.82
CA SER A 33 -21.74 58.85 -17.16
C SER A 33 -22.68 59.52 -18.15
N GLN A 34 -22.16 59.94 -19.32
CA GLN A 34 -22.97 60.47 -20.41
C GLN A 34 -23.93 59.41 -20.97
N ILE A 35 -23.44 58.20 -21.22
CA ILE A 35 -24.29 57.09 -21.71
C ILE A 35 -25.35 56.72 -20.67
N LEU A 36 -24.99 56.63 -19.38
CA LEU A 36 -25.94 56.33 -18.31
C LEU A 36 -27.00 57.43 -18.15
N ALA A 37 -26.64 58.69 -18.39
CA ALA A 37 -27.56 59.83 -18.33
C ALA A 37 -28.67 59.76 -19.37
N LEU A 38 -28.46 59.06 -20.50
CA LEU A 38 -29.49 58.88 -21.54
C LEU A 38 -30.73 58.12 -21.04
N ILE A 39 -30.55 57.21 -20.09
CA ILE A 39 -31.62 56.35 -19.57
C ILE A 39 -32.68 57.18 -18.81
N PRO A 40 -32.35 57.92 -17.73
CA PRO A 40 -33.34 58.74 -17.03
C PRO A 40 -33.83 59.91 -17.87
N THR A 41 -33.02 60.48 -18.77
CA THR A 41 -33.49 61.55 -19.66
C THR A 41 -34.48 61.04 -20.71
N GLY A 42 -34.25 59.83 -21.23
CA GLY A 42 -35.18 59.17 -22.14
C GLY A 42 -36.47 58.79 -21.43
N LEU A 43 -36.38 58.33 -20.18
CA LEU A 43 -37.53 58.04 -19.33
C LEU A 43 -38.33 59.32 -19.00
N TRP A 44 -37.64 60.41 -18.68
CA TRP A 44 -38.24 61.74 -18.48
C TRP A 44 -38.96 62.24 -19.74
N LEU A 45 -38.33 62.12 -20.91
CA LEU A 45 -38.94 62.42 -22.21
C LEU A 45 -40.18 61.57 -22.50
N ALA A 46 -40.12 60.27 -22.19
CA ALA A 46 -41.25 59.37 -22.39
C ALA A 46 -42.45 59.71 -21.48
N ILE A 47 -42.18 60.14 -20.25
CA ILE A 47 -43.20 60.58 -19.28
C ILE A 47 -43.76 61.97 -19.65
N HIS A 48 -42.93 62.86 -20.21
CA HIS A 48 -43.28 64.25 -20.53
C HIS A 48 -43.41 64.55 -22.02
N SER A 49 -43.84 63.56 -22.81
CA SER A 49 -44.02 63.70 -24.25
C SER A 49 -44.97 64.88 -24.58
N PRO A 50 -44.61 65.77 -25.52
CA PRO A 50 -45.44 66.91 -25.90
C PRO A 50 -46.79 66.47 -26.51
N ILE A 51 -46.88 65.22 -26.97
CA ILE A 51 -48.07 64.66 -27.64
C ILE A 51 -49.17 64.29 -26.63
N SER A 52 -48.82 63.89 -25.40
CA SER A 52 -49.80 63.42 -24.41
C SER A 52 -50.15 64.46 -23.34
N ASN A 53 -49.21 65.34 -22.96
CA ASN A 53 -49.32 66.14 -21.73
C ASN A 53 -49.29 67.68 -21.94
N GLY A 54 -49.39 68.18 -23.18
CA GLY A 54 -49.57 69.61 -23.45
C GLY A 54 -48.38 70.52 -23.12
N ILE A 55 -47.17 69.96 -23.00
CA ILE A 55 -45.95 70.70 -22.67
C ILE A 55 -45.44 71.45 -23.91
N SER A 56 -45.18 72.75 -23.77
CA SER A 56 -44.66 73.62 -24.85
C SER A 56 -43.36 73.07 -25.44
N PHE A 57 -43.28 72.97 -26.77
CA PHE A 57 -42.10 72.49 -27.50
C PHE A 57 -40.83 73.30 -27.16
N PHE A 58 -40.99 74.59 -26.84
CA PHE A 58 -39.89 75.46 -26.39
C PHE A 58 -39.34 75.06 -25.02
N SER A 59 -40.16 74.54 -24.11
CA SER A 59 -39.70 74.09 -22.79
C SER A 59 -38.86 72.81 -22.88
N LEU A 60 -39.22 71.88 -23.78
CA LEU A 60 -38.48 70.64 -24.06
C LEU A 60 -37.07 70.89 -24.62
N ILE A 61 -36.92 71.94 -25.45
CA ILE A 61 -35.61 72.34 -26.03
C ILE A 61 -34.63 72.75 -24.93
N PHE A 62 -35.11 73.28 -23.80
CA PHE A 62 -34.25 73.70 -22.69
C PHE A 62 -34.12 72.64 -21.59
N THR A 63 -35.19 71.92 -21.25
CA THR A 63 -35.21 70.98 -20.11
C THR A 63 -34.47 69.68 -20.39
N VAL A 64 -34.53 69.15 -21.61
CA VAL A 64 -33.89 67.87 -21.96
C VAL A 64 -32.37 67.97 -21.96
N PRO A 65 -31.74 68.98 -22.61
CA PRO A 65 -30.30 69.14 -22.53
C PRO A 65 -29.83 69.45 -21.11
N LEU A 66 -30.61 70.22 -20.35
CA LEU A 66 -30.31 70.54 -18.95
C LEU A 66 -30.37 69.29 -18.06
N ALA A 67 -31.42 68.48 -18.16
CA ALA A 67 -31.55 67.21 -17.44
C ALA A 67 -30.41 66.25 -17.80
N TYR A 68 -30.09 66.10 -19.09
CA TYR A 68 -28.97 65.29 -19.54
C TYR A 68 -27.63 65.77 -18.97
N PHE A 69 -27.40 67.08 -18.97
CA PHE A 69 -26.20 67.67 -18.39
C PHE A 69 -26.09 67.38 -16.89
N VAL A 70 -27.17 67.59 -16.14
CA VAL A 70 -27.21 67.37 -14.68
C VAL A 70 -27.04 65.89 -14.34
N PHE A 71 -27.76 64.97 -15.00
CA PHE A 71 -27.60 63.53 -14.79
C PHE A 71 -26.20 63.04 -15.15
N SER A 72 -25.62 63.55 -16.24
CA SER A 72 -24.25 63.22 -16.63
C SER A 72 -23.22 63.68 -15.59
N MET A 73 -23.43 64.86 -14.99
CA MET A 73 -22.59 65.38 -13.92
C MET A 73 -22.72 64.55 -12.64
N LEU A 74 -23.94 64.20 -12.23
CA LEU A 74 -24.22 63.39 -11.04
C LEU A 74 -23.63 61.98 -11.17
N TYR A 75 -23.89 61.29 -12.28
CA TYR A 75 -23.31 59.97 -12.53
C TYR A 75 -21.79 60.01 -12.65
N GLY A 76 -21.24 61.08 -13.22
CA GLY A 76 -19.80 61.33 -13.27
C GLY A 76 -19.19 61.50 -11.88
N ALA A 77 -19.90 62.20 -10.98
CA ALA A 77 -19.51 62.35 -9.58
C ALA A 77 -19.52 60.99 -8.88
N VAL A 78 -20.63 60.24 -8.93
CA VAL A 78 -20.79 58.91 -8.31
C VAL A 78 -19.70 57.93 -8.75
N LEU A 79 -19.45 57.80 -10.06
CA LEU A 79 -18.39 56.92 -10.57
C LEU A 79 -17.00 57.35 -10.10
N THR A 80 -16.79 58.65 -9.86
CA THR A 80 -15.51 59.18 -9.40
C THR A 80 -15.31 58.99 -7.90
N THR A 81 -16.33 59.21 -7.07
CA THR A 81 -16.32 58.86 -5.65
C THR A 81 -16.16 57.35 -5.47
N PHE A 82 -16.80 56.53 -6.29
CA PHE A 82 -16.63 55.08 -6.29
C PHE A 82 -15.17 54.66 -6.59
N LYS A 83 -14.53 55.27 -7.59
CA LYS A 83 -13.11 55.00 -7.84
C LYS A 83 -12.21 55.46 -6.69
N ARG A 84 -12.50 56.63 -6.11
CA ARG A 84 -11.71 57.17 -4.98
C ARG A 84 -11.81 56.28 -3.75
N THR A 85 -13.00 55.81 -3.41
CA THR A 85 -13.21 54.85 -2.31
C THR A 85 -12.49 53.53 -2.58
N LEU A 86 -12.52 52.99 -3.80
CA LEU A 86 -11.81 51.77 -4.18
C LEU A 86 -10.26 51.92 -4.11
N ILE A 87 -9.72 53.11 -4.38
CA ILE A 87 -8.30 53.41 -4.20
C ILE A 87 -7.97 53.56 -2.71
N HIS A 88 -8.84 54.21 -1.94
CA HIS A 88 -8.68 54.40 -0.50
C HIS A 88 -8.68 53.06 0.26
N THR A 89 -9.56 52.12 -0.10
CA THR A 89 -9.60 50.78 0.52
C THR A 89 -8.37 49.95 0.25
N LYS A 90 -7.73 50.13 -0.92
CA LYS A 90 -6.47 49.47 -1.26
C LYS A 90 -5.25 50.05 -0.54
N ARG A 91 -5.29 51.33 -0.17
CA ARG A 91 -4.15 52.03 0.47
C ARG A 91 -4.23 52.08 1.99
N SER A 92 -5.42 52.06 2.58
CA SER A 92 -5.59 52.23 4.03
C SER A 92 -5.52 50.91 4.81
N ALA A 93 -4.67 50.87 5.83
CA ALA A 93 -4.48 49.71 6.70
C ALA A 93 -5.72 49.42 7.57
N ASN A 94 -6.42 50.47 8.02
CA ASN A 94 -7.51 50.42 9.02
C ASN A 94 -8.90 50.07 8.46
N VAL A 95 -8.99 49.67 7.18
CA VAL A 95 -10.26 49.26 6.57
C VAL A 95 -10.57 47.81 6.94
N SER A 96 -11.80 47.55 7.38
CA SER A 96 -12.25 46.20 7.77
C SER A 96 -11.99 45.17 6.68
N GLN A 97 -11.59 43.96 7.08
CA GLN A 97 -11.18 42.89 6.16
C GLN A 97 -12.31 42.50 5.19
N LEU A 98 -13.57 42.67 5.62
CA LEU A 98 -14.78 42.45 4.83
C LEU A 98 -14.90 43.49 3.70
N PHE A 99 -14.62 44.76 3.99
CA PHE A 99 -14.66 45.85 3.01
C PHE A 99 -13.50 45.76 2.00
N LYS A 100 -12.31 45.31 2.44
CA LYS A 100 -11.19 45.00 1.53
C LYS A 100 -11.55 43.91 0.51
N ARG A 101 -12.16 42.80 0.97
CA ARG A 101 -12.61 41.70 0.11
C ARG A 101 -13.72 42.11 -0.87
N LEU A 102 -14.63 42.99 -0.50
CA LEU A 102 -15.67 43.51 -1.40
C LEU A 102 -15.10 44.34 -2.56
N THR A 103 -13.96 45.02 -2.34
CA THR A 103 -13.28 45.84 -3.36
C THR A 103 -12.26 45.09 -4.23
N GLU A 104 -12.10 43.78 -4.06
CA GLU A 104 -11.25 42.94 -4.92
C GLU A 104 -11.85 42.73 -6.32
N LYS A 105 -10.97 42.55 -7.32
CA LYS A 105 -11.34 42.43 -8.75
C LYS A 105 -12.41 41.35 -9.01
N ASN A 106 -12.44 40.29 -8.21
CA ASN A 106 -13.38 39.17 -8.33
C ASN A 106 -14.79 39.47 -7.80
N ASN A 107 -14.95 40.49 -6.95
CA ASN A 107 -16.21 40.87 -6.31
C ASN A 107 -16.80 42.18 -6.85
N LEU A 108 -16.19 42.77 -7.88
CA LEU A 108 -16.67 43.98 -8.55
C LEU A 108 -18.11 43.83 -9.06
N PHE A 109 -18.50 42.61 -9.47
CA PHE A 109 -19.87 42.26 -9.87
C PHE A 109 -20.89 42.53 -8.76
N ILE A 110 -20.58 42.19 -7.50
CA ILE A 110 -21.48 42.36 -6.34
C ILE A 110 -21.74 43.85 -6.08
N MET A 111 -20.70 44.68 -6.24
CA MET A 111 -20.81 46.12 -6.09
C MET A 111 -21.60 46.76 -7.25
N VAL A 112 -21.40 46.30 -8.48
CA VAL A 112 -22.18 46.75 -9.65
C VAL A 112 -23.66 46.39 -9.50
N THR A 113 -23.97 45.17 -9.02
CA THR A 113 -25.36 44.75 -8.77
C THR A 113 -26.05 45.52 -7.64
N LEU A 114 -25.31 46.02 -6.64
CA LEU A 114 -25.84 46.90 -5.59
C LEU A 114 -25.92 48.38 -6.01
N ALA A 115 -25.00 48.83 -6.87
CA ALA A 115 -24.96 50.22 -7.34
C ALA A 115 -26.04 50.53 -8.38
N ILE A 116 -26.43 49.58 -9.23
CA ILE A 116 -27.46 49.77 -10.27
C ILE A 116 -28.84 50.14 -9.67
N PRO A 117 -29.37 49.43 -8.65
CA PRO A 117 -30.61 49.82 -7.98
C PRO A 117 -30.51 51.18 -7.30
N MET A 118 -29.38 51.48 -6.65
CA MET A 118 -29.16 52.76 -5.97
C MET A 118 -29.11 53.94 -6.97
N LEU A 119 -28.51 53.74 -8.15
CA LEU A 119 -28.50 54.69 -9.26
C LEU A 119 -29.90 54.92 -9.82
N LEU A 120 -30.70 53.87 -9.98
CA LEU A 120 -32.10 53.98 -10.39
C LEU A 120 -32.92 54.76 -9.36
N ILE A 121 -32.82 54.44 -8.08
CA ILE A 121 -33.52 55.16 -7.00
C ILE A 121 -33.14 56.65 -6.97
N LEU A 122 -31.85 56.98 -7.10
CA LEU A 122 -31.37 58.36 -7.16
C LEU A 122 -31.90 59.12 -8.37
N SER A 123 -31.99 58.43 -9.52
CA SER A 123 -32.51 59.01 -10.76
C SER A 123 -34.00 59.35 -10.68
N LEU A 124 -34.80 58.52 -10.02
CA LEU A 124 -36.22 58.74 -9.80
C LEU A 124 -36.49 59.90 -8.83
N LEU A 125 -35.75 59.95 -7.71
CA LEU A 125 -35.82 61.09 -6.77
C LEU A 125 -35.48 62.43 -7.43
N PHE A 126 -34.59 62.41 -8.42
CA PHE A 126 -34.20 63.63 -9.14
C PHE A 126 -35.21 64.02 -10.23
N ILE A 127 -35.90 63.06 -10.83
CA ILE A 127 -37.05 63.32 -11.72
C ILE A 127 -38.16 64.03 -10.93
N ASP A 128 -38.45 63.58 -9.71
CA ASP A 128 -39.43 64.23 -8.82
C ASP A 128 -38.97 65.66 -8.44
N LEU A 129 -37.66 65.86 -8.20
CA LEU A 129 -37.08 67.17 -7.89
C LEU A 129 -37.15 68.15 -9.09
N ILE A 130 -36.83 67.70 -10.30
CA ILE A 130 -36.91 68.54 -11.52
C ILE A 130 -38.36 68.94 -11.78
N SER A 131 -39.29 68.02 -11.54
CA SER A 131 -40.73 68.24 -11.69
C SER A 131 -41.27 69.29 -10.72
N LEU A 132 -40.78 69.27 -9.47
CA LEU A 132 -41.06 70.28 -8.45
C LEU A 132 -40.56 71.67 -8.89
N VAL A 133 -39.34 71.76 -9.45
CA VAL A 133 -38.73 73.02 -9.89
C VAL A 133 -39.42 73.57 -11.15
N ALA A 134 -39.90 72.70 -12.04
CA ALA A 134 -40.60 73.09 -13.27
C ALA A 134 -42.08 73.52 -13.03
N GLN A 135 -42.54 73.54 -11.76
CA GLN A 135 -43.93 73.84 -11.37
C GLN A 135 -44.99 73.00 -12.08
N VAL A 136 -44.63 71.78 -12.50
CA VAL A 136 -45.59 70.84 -13.09
C VAL A 136 -46.33 70.15 -11.93
N PRO A 137 -47.67 70.25 -11.84
CA PRO A 137 -48.41 69.66 -10.72
C PRO A 137 -48.25 68.13 -10.71
N PRO A 138 -48.03 67.49 -9.55
CA PRO A 138 -47.81 66.04 -9.45
C PRO A 138 -48.94 65.21 -10.11
N SER A 139 -50.16 65.73 -10.12
CA SER A 139 -51.33 65.07 -10.73
C SER A 139 -51.24 64.93 -12.25
N THR A 140 -50.49 65.77 -12.96
CA THR A 140 -50.24 65.63 -14.41
C THR A 140 -48.98 64.80 -14.71
N LEU A 141 -48.11 64.61 -13.72
CA LEU A 141 -46.95 63.72 -13.77
C LEU A 141 -47.32 62.24 -13.64
N TYR A 142 -48.30 61.94 -12.80
CA TYR A 142 -48.70 60.57 -12.44
C TYR A 142 -50.13 60.28 -12.89
N GLY A 143 -50.43 60.50 -14.18
CA GLY A 143 -51.77 60.42 -14.75
C GLY A 143 -52.64 59.33 -14.12
N GLY A 144 -53.52 59.75 -13.20
CA GLY A 144 -54.59 58.95 -12.58
C GLY A 144 -54.19 57.77 -11.68
N GLU A 145 -53.07 57.08 -11.92
CA GLU A 145 -52.73 55.84 -11.23
C GLU A 145 -51.27 55.83 -10.78
N TYR A 146 -51.07 55.83 -9.46
CA TYR A 146 -49.79 55.72 -8.75
C TYR A 146 -49.00 54.42 -9.03
N THR A 147 -49.30 53.67 -10.10
CA THR A 147 -48.92 52.24 -10.26
C THR A 147 -47.54 52.04 -10.88
N PHE A 148 -47.14 52.85 -11.87
CA PHE A 148 -45.91 52.55 -12.63
C PHE A 148 -44.62 52.86 -11.85
N LEU A 149 -44.45 54.08 -11.33
CA LEU A 149 -43.22 54.46 -10.63
C LEU A 149 -43.05 53.71 -9.30
N THR A 150 -44.14 53.52 -8.56
CA THR A 150 -44.12 52.74 -7.30
C THR A 150 -43.77 51.28 -7.55
N SER A 151 -44.23 50.68 -8.66
CA SER A 151 -43.83 49.32 -9.05
C SER A 151 -42.33 49.21 -9.35
N ILE A 152 -41.71 50.26 -9.91
CA ILE A 152 -40.26 50.33 -10.12
C ILE A 152 -39.52 50.44 -8.77
N TYR A 153 -40.03 51.23 -7.83
CA TYR A 153 -39.50 51.29 -6.46
C TYR A 153 -39.56 49.92 -5.77
N PHE A 154 -40.71 49.27 -5.78
CA PHE A 154 -40.88 47.92 -5.21
C PHE A 154 -39.95 46.91 -5.88
N GLY A 155 -39.81 46.96 -7.22
CA GLY A 155 -38.87 46.13 -7.97
C GLY A 155 -37.41 46.36 -7.56
N ALA A 156 -36.98 47.61 -7.43
CA ALA A 156 -35.61 47.96 -7.03
C ALA A 156 -35.29 47.50 -5.59
N PHE A 157 -36.22 47.72 -4.65
CA PHE A 157 -36.07 47.24 -3.27
C PHE A 157 -36.11 45.73 -3.15
N ALA A 158 -36.96 45.03 -3.93
CA ALA A 158 -36.99 43.57 -3.97
C ALA A 158 -35.68 42.97 -4.48
N VAL A 159 -35.10 43.55 -5.55
CA VAL A 159 -33.79 43.11 -6.08
C VAL A 159 -32.67 43.32 -5.05
N LEU A 160 -32.70 44.43 -4.30
CA LEU A 160 -31.73 44.68 -3.23
C LEU A 160 -31.90 43.67 -2.08
N GLY A 161 -33.14 43.45 -1.62
CA GLY A 161 -33.45 42.49 -0.57
C GLY A 161 -33.04 41.06 -0.93
N PHE A 162 -33.31 40.63 -2.17
CA PHE A 162 -32.88 39.32 -2.67
C PHE A 162 -31.35 39.21 -2.78
N SER A 163 -30.68 40.28 -3.23
CA SER A 163 -29.22 40.32 -3.33
C SER A 163 -28.52 40.20 -1.97
N VAL A 164 -29.03 40.89 -0.95
CA VAL A 164 -28.52 40.79 0.42
C VAL A 164 -28.78 39.40 1.00
N SER A 165 -29.99 38.86 0.82
CA SER A 165 -30.35 37.51 1.29
C SER A 165 -29.49 36.43 0.65
N ALA A 166 -29.27 36.50 -0.66
CA ALA A 166 -28.37 35.60 -1.38
C ALA A 166 -26.91 35.71 -0.90
N TYR A 167 -26.45 36.92 -0.58
CA TYR A 167 -25.11 37.13 -0.02
C TYR A 167 -24.97 36.47 1.36
N VAL A 168 -25.90 36.73 2.28
CA VAL A 168 -25.93 36.14 3.63
C VAL A 168 -25.97 34.61 3.56
N ALA A 169 -26.81 34.04 2.70
CA ALA A 169 -26.86 32.60 2.45
C ALA A 169 -25.50 32.06 1.96
N SER A 170 -24.81 32.78 1.06
CA SER A 170 -23.50 32.37 0.56
C SER A 170 -22.41 32.37 1.64
N VAL A 171 -22.45 33.34 2.57
CA VAL A 171 -21.50 33.44 3.68
C VAL A 171 -21.76 32.31 4.68
N ARG A 172 -23.02 32.08 5.04
CA ARG A 172 -23.42 30.99 5.95
C ARG A 172 -23.01 29.63 5.40
N HIS A 173 -23.20 29.39 4.10
CA HIS A 173 -22.78 28.15 3.44
C HIS A 173 -21.27 27.90 3.50
N ARG A 174 -20.46 28.96 3.38
CA ARG A 174 -18.99 28.85 3.52
C ARG A 174 -18.59 28.54 4.97
N SER A 175 -19.25 29.18 5.94
CA SER A 175 -18.98 28.91 7.37
C SER A 175 -19.35 27.47 7.76
N LEU A 176 -20.48 26.95 7.27
CA LEU A 176 -20.88 25.56 7.51
C LEU A 176 -19.85 24.58 6.96
N ARG A 177 -19.37 24.78 5.73
CA ARG A 177 -18.31 23.93 5.15
C ARG A 177 -16.99 23.96 5.92
N GLN A 178 -16.65 25.10 6.53
CA GLN A 178 -15.47 25.17 7.39
C GLN A 178 -15.70 24.43 8.70
N SER A 179 -16.89 24.53 9.27
CA SER A 179 -17.30 23.80 10.47
C SER A 179 -17.33 22.28 10.23
N GLU A 180 -17.87 21.82 9.10
CA GLU A 180 -17.88 20.40 8.70
C GLU A 180 -16.47 19.84 8.64
N LYS A 181 -15.55 20.52 7.95
CA LYS A 181 -14.14 20.11 7.88
C LYS A 181 -13.45 20.08 9.23
N HIS A 182 -13.76 21.05 10.09
CA HIS A 182 -13.20 21.08 11.45
C HIS A 182 -13.75 19.92 12.29
N LEU A 183 -15.04 19.60 12.15
CA LEU A 183 -15.67 18.48 12.85
C LEU A 183 -15.10 17.14 12.39
N GLU A 184 -14.93 16.92 11.08
CA GLU A 184 -14.29 15.73 10.51
C GLU A 184 -12.86 15.57 11.05
N TYR A 185 -12.09 16.66 11.09
CA TYR A 185 -10.73 16.66 11.64
C TYR A 185 -10.70 16.30 13.14
N THR A 186 -11.60 16.88 13.95
CA THR A 186 -11.69 16.56 15.39
C THR A 186 -12.10 15.11 15.62
N GLN A 187 -13.11 14.61 14.89
CA GLN A 187 -13.56 13.22 15.01
C GLN A 187 -12.47 12.22 14.57
N GLN A 188 -11.66 12.58 13.60
CA GLN A 188 -10.51 11.76 13.22
C GLN A 188 -9.47 11.76 14.33
N LYS A 189 -9.11 12.92 14.86
CA LYS A 189 -8.14 13.03 15.97
C LYS A 189 -8.59 12.29 17.23
N ASP A 190 -9.87 12.33 17.57
CA ASP A 190 -10.43 11.64 18.73
C ASP A 190 -10.37 10.12 18.56
N ARG A 191 -10.71 9.61 17.37
CA ARG A 191 -10.56 8.18 17.04
C ARG A 191 -9.10 7.72 17.12
N GLU A 192 -8.18 8.55 16.67
CA GLU A 192 -6.74 8.27 16.74
C GLU A 192 -6.25 8.24 18.21
N SER A 193 -6.65 9.22 19.01
CA SER A 193 -6.33 9.25 20.44
C SER A 193 -6.91 8.05 21.19
N GLU A 194 -8.08 7.55 20.78
CA GLU A 194 -8.69 6.37 21.38
C GLU A 194 -7.91 5.08 21.06
N VAL A 195 -7.44 4.94 19.82
CA VAL A 195 -6.57 3.82 19.42
C VAL A 195 -5.28 3.82 20.22
N ASP A 196 -4.62 4.99 20.34
CA ASP A 196 -3.38 5.13 21.11
C ASP A 196 -3.60 4.81 22.60
N ARG A 197 -4.74 5.22 23.17
CA ARG A 197 -5.12 4.91 24.56
C ARG A 197 -5.32 3.41 24.77
N ARG A 198 -6.11 2.75 23.91
CA ARG A 198 -6.34 1.30 23.98
C ARG A 198 -5.04 0.52 23.80
N MET A 199 -4.14 1.00 22.93
CA MET A 199 -2.83 0.39 22.70
C MET A 199 -1.96 0.48 23.96
N LEU A 200 -1.89 1.66 24.59
CA LEU A 200 -1.16 1.86 25.84
C LEU A 200 -1.71 0.97 26.98
N GLU A 201 -3.03 0.88 27.09
CA GLU A 201 -3.69 0.01 28.06
C GLU A 201 -3.34 -1.46 27.80
N GLY A 202 -3.43 -1.92 26.56
CA GLY A 202 -3.02 -3.27 26.17
C GLY A 202 -1.57 -3.58 26.54
N ILE A 203 -0.64 -2.68 26.24
CA ILE A 203 0.80 -2.81 26.62
C ILE A 203 0.97 -2.87 28.13
N LYS A 204 0.26 -2.02 28.89
CA LYS A 204 0.33 -2.02 30.35
C LYS A 204 -0.10 -3.37 30.94
N LEU A 205 -1.17 -3.96 30.39
CA LEU A 205 -1.67 -5.26 30.85
C LEU A 205 -0.69 -6.40 30.53
N LEU A 206 0.09 -6.33 29.44
CA LEU A 206 1.14 -7.32 29.14
C LEU A 206 2.25 -7.37 30.20
N GLY A 207 2.46 -6.28 30.95
CA GLY A 207 3.45 -6.22 32.02
C GLY A 207 2.99 -6.79 33.37
N ASP A 208 1.75 -7.27 33.47
CA ASP A 208 1.19 -7.79 34.72
C ASP A 208 1.77 -9.17 35.08
N LYS A 209 1.83 -9.50 36.36
CA LYS A 209 2.30 -10.82 36.83
C LYS A 209 1.27 -11.93 36.55
N ASN A 210 -0.01 -11.58 36.51
CA ASN A 210 -1.11 -12.52 36.29
C ASN A 210 -1.33 -12.77 34.79
N GLU A 211 -1.24 -14.04 34.40
CA GLU A 211 -1.46 -14.52 33.04
C GLU A 211 -2.82 -14.11 32.46
N SER A 212 -3.88 -14.15 33.26
CA SER A 212 -5.23 -13.77 32.82
C SER A 212 -5.32 -12.28 32.44
N VAL A 213 -4.56 -11.43 33.14
CA VAL A 213 -4.51 -9.99 32.87
C VAL A 213 -3.73 -9.74 31.57
N ARG A 214 -2.59 -10.41 31.38
CA ARG A 214 -1.81 -10.32 30.14
C ARG A 214 -2.58 -10.81 28.92
N LEU A 215 -3.36 -11.89 29.06
CA LEU A 215 -4.30 -12.36 28.04
C LEU A 215 -5.31 -11.26 27.65
N GLY A 216 -5.87 -10.53 28.62
CA GLY A 216 -6.71 -9.36 28.34
C GLY A 216 -5.98 -8.30 27.50
N GLY A 217 -4.72 -8.03 27.82
CA GLY A 217 -3.85 -7.14 27.03
C GLY A 217 -3.66 -7.61 25.58
N ILE A 218 -3.40 -8.91 25.38
CA ILE A 218 -3.30 -9.54 24.05
C ILE A 218 -4.58 -9.33 23.25
N TYR A 219 -5.75 -9.58 23.85
CA TYR A 219 -7.03 -9.41 23.18
C TYR A 219 -7.31 -7.95 22.80
N ILE A 220 -7.01 -6.99 23.68
CA ILE A 220 -7.18 -5.57 23.38
C ILE A 220 -6.32 -5.17 22.18
N LEU A 221 -5.04 -5.55 22.17
CA LEU A 221 -4.11 -5.25 21.09
C LEU A 221 -4.55 -5.91 19.77
N TRP A 222 -4.99 -7.17 19.82
CA TRP A 222 -5.48 -7.86 18.63
C TRP A 222 -6.77 -7.23 18.07
N GLU A 223 -7.67 -6.77 18.93
CA GLU A 223 -8.91 -6.15 18.47
C GLU A 223 -8.66 -4.78 17.82
N ILE A 224 -7.69 -4.01 18.30
CA ILE A 224 -7.24 -2.77 17.63
C ILE A 224 -6.81 -3.05 16.19
N VAL A 225 -6.06 -4.14 16.00
CA VAL A 225 -5.62 -4.56 14.67
C VAL A 225 -6.82 -4.95 13.79
N LYS A 226 -7.75 -5.75 14.31
CA LYS A 226 -8.97 -6.13 13.59
C LYS A 226 -9.81 -4.93 13.19
N ASP A 227 -10.00 -3.97 14.11
CA ASP A 227 -10.77 -2.75 13.86
C ASP A 227 -10.10 -1.89 12.77
N ALA A 228 -8.78 -1.75 12.82
CA ALA A 228 -8.01 -1.01 11.83
C ALA A 228 -8.10 -1.66 10.44
N VAL A 229 -8.07 -2.99 10.37
CA VAL A 229 -8.25 -3.77 9.14
C VAL A 229 -9.66 -3.56 8.59
N LYS A 230 -10.72 -3.75 9.39
CA LYS A 230 -12.12 -3.55 8.95
C LYS A 230 -12.41 -2.13 8.44
N ALA A 231 -11.72 -1.12 8.98
CA ALA A 231 -11.89 0.27 8.57
C ALA A 231 -11.33 0.59 7.18
N LEU A 232 -10.65 -0.37 6.55
CA LEU A 232 -10.00 -0.16 5.25
C LEU A 232 -11.00 -0.35 4.09
N PRO A 233 -11.26 0.70 3.28
CA PRO A 233 -12.34 0.70 2.28
C PRO A 233 -12.16 -0.29 1.13
N TYR A 234 -10.97 -0.90 0.98
CA TYR A 234 -10.70 -1.92 -0.02
C TYR A 234 -11.08 -3.34 0.45
N LEU A 235 -11.45 -3.56 1.71
CA LEU A 235 -11.96 -4.88 2.15
C LEU A 235 -13.47 -5.04 1.91
N ASP A 236 -14.15 -4.01 1.41
CA ASP A 236 -15.55 -4.11 1.01
C ASP A 236 -15.66 -4.99 -0.26
N SER A 237 -16.38 -6.11 -0.12
CA SER A 237 -16.66 -7.11 -1.17
C SER A 237 -17.22 -6.54 -2.48
N LYS A 238 -17.73 -5.30 -2.46
CA LYS A 238 -18.23 -4.59 -3.65
C LYS A 238 -17.11 -4.12 -4.59
N TYR A 239 -15.88 -4.00 -4.11
CA TYR A 239 -14.77 -3.45 -4.86
C TYR A 239 -13.70 -4.50 -5.19
N TYR A 240 -13.12 -4.40 -6.37
CA TYR A 240 -12.03 -5.28 -6.80
C TYR A 240 -10.69 -4.61 -6.52
N ASN A 241 -9.85 -5.31 -5.76
CA ASN A 241 -8.55 -4.82 -5.35
C ASN A 241 -7.48 -5.20 -6.36
N VAL A 242 -6.80 -4.21 -6.91
CA VAL A 242 -5.63 -4.42 -7.76
C VAL A 242 -4.40 -3.94 -6.98
N TYR A 243 -3.62 -4.90 -6.51
CA TYR A 243 -2.40 -4.62 -5.76
C TYR A 243 -1.26 -4.42 -6.74
N PHE A 244 -0.61 -3.26 -6.67
CA PHE A 244 0.53 -2.98 -7.52
C PHE A 244 1.80 -2.90 -6.69
N HIS A 245 2.72 -3.82 -6.98
CA HIS A 245 4.09 -3.75 -6.50
C HIS A 245 4.78 -2.52 -7.15
N ARG A 246 5.27 -1.59 -6.33
CA ARG A 246 6.21 -0.57 -6.78
C ARG A 246 7.61 -1.12 -6.54
N TYR A 247 8.37 -1.34 -7.61
CA TYR A 247 9.75 -1.82 -7.50
C TYR A 247 10.61 -0.73 -6.83
N LYS A 248 11.45 -1.14 -5.87
CA LYS A 248 12.40 -0.35 -5.09
C LYS A 248 11.77 0.64 -4.09
N ASP A 249 11.58 0.18 -2.86
CA ASP A 249 11.51 1.02 -1.64
C ASP A 249 10.15 1.58 -1.19
N TYR A 250 9.00 1.08 -1.69
CA TYR A 250 7.68 1.53 -1.20
C TYR A 250 6.72 0.37 -0.91
N PRO A 251 5.81 0.50 0.09
CA PRO A 251 4.80 -0.50 0.38
C PRO A 251 3.92 -0.77 -0.84
N ILE A 252 3.38 -1.99 -0.94
CA ILE A 252 2.39 -2.35 -1.96
C ILE A 252 1.21 -1.40 -1.80
N VAL A 253 0.90 -0.64 -2.86
CA VAL A 253 -0.24 0.30 -2.85
C VAL A 253 -1.42 -0.43 -3.49
N PRO A 254 -2.51 -0.71 -2.73
CA PRO A 254 -3.74 -1.23 -3.30
C PRO A 254 -4.44 -0.13 -4.11
N TYR A 255 -4.98 -0.50 -5.27
CA TYR A 255 -5.85 0.35 -6.07
C TYR A 255 -7.23 -0.28 -6.14
N ILE A 256 -8.24 0.55 -5.93
CA ILE A 256 -9.64 0.15 -5.94
C ILE A 256 -10.18 0.28 -7.36
N THR A 257 -10.78 -0.80 -7.86
CA THR A 257 -11.48 -0.81 -9.15
C THR A 257 -12.93 -1.22 -8.93
N SER A 258 -13.86 -0.56 -9.64
CA SER A 258 -15.29 -0.89 -9.57
C SER A 258 -15.65 -2.19 -10.33
N ARG A 259 -14.69 -2.74 -11.07
CA ARG A 259 -14.82 -3.95 -11.89
C ARG A 259 -13.46 -4.66 -11.92
N PRO A 260 -13.41 -6.00 -11.98
CA PRO A 260 -12.15 -6.72 -12.05
C PRO A 260 -11.46 -6.39 -13.37
N LEU A 261 -10.15 -6.06 -13.32
CA LEU A 261 -9.38 -5.84 -14.54
C LEU A 261 -9.27 -7.16 -15.32
N PRO A 262 -9.53 -7.17 -16.64
CA PRO A 262 -9.34 -8.35 -17.47
C PRO A 262 -7.89 -8.88 -17.36
N PRO A 263 -7.66 -10.21 -17.43
CA PRO A 263 -6.31 -10.80 -17.33
C PRO A 263 -5.29 -10.25 -18.33
N ALA A 264 -5.78 -9.73 -19.47
CA ALA A 264 -4.98 -9.08 -20.51
C ALA A 264 -4.42 -7.71 -20.08
N GLU A 265 -5.11 -6.97 -19.21
CA GLU A 265 -4.68 -5.64 -18.71
C GLU A 265 -3.68 -5.75 -17.54
N ILE A 266 -3.64 -6.90 -16.87
CA ILE A 266 -2.75 -7.15 -15.71
C ILE A 266 -1.32 -7.50 -16.16
N LYS A 267 -1.12 -8.00 -17.39
CA LYS A 267 0.20 -8.46 -17.88
C LYS A 267 0.86 -7.48 -18.85
N GLY A 268 2.04 -6.99 -18.45
CA GLY A 268 3.07 -6.49 -19.39
C GLY A 268 2.94 -5.06 -19.91
N GLN A 269 1.92 -4.28 -19.51
CA GLN A 269 1.68 -2.96 -20.10
C GLN A 269 1.91 -1.79 -19.13
N ARG A 270 3.19 -1.47 -18.88
CA ARG A 270 3.60 -0.33 -18.04
C ARG A 270 2.99 1.01 -18.50
N LYS A 271 2.88 1.24 -19.82
CA LYS A 271 2.30 2.47 -20.39
C LYS A 271 0.79 2.59 -20.17
N LEU A 272 0.04 1.51 -20.29
CA LEU A 272 -1.41 1.52 -20.03
C LEU A 272 -1.69 1.74 -18.54
N LYS A 273 -0.84 1.18 -17.67
CA LYS A 273 -0.83 1.40 -16.22
C LYS A 273 -0.54 2.87 -15.85
N GLU A 274 0.46 3.50 -16.49
CA GLU A 274 0.74 4.93 -16.30
C GLU A 274 -0.43 5.82 -16.76
N LEU A 275 -1.07 5.48 -17.89
CA LEU A 275 -2.25 6.17 -18.41
C LEU A 275 -3.47 6.01 -17.48
N TYR A 276 -3.67 4.82 -16.90
CA TYR A 276 -4.73 4.54 -15.94
C TYR A 276 -4.54 5.32 -14.64
N PHE A 277 -3.31 5.44 -14.12
CA PHE A 277 -3.03 6.25 -12.94
C PHE A 277 -3.19 7.75 -13.16
N GLN A 278 -2.94 8.23 -14.39
CA GLN A 278 -3.23 9.63 -14.75
C GLN A 278 -4.74 9.91 -14.83
N THR A 279 -5.54 8.91 -15.22
CA THR A 279 -7.00 9.04 -15.36
C THR A 279 -7.78 8.70 -14.09
N ASN A 280 -7.22 7.86 -13.20
CA ASN A 280 -7.79 7.44 -11.92
C ASN A 280 -6.73 7.54 -10.80
N PRO A 281 -6.36 8.75 -10.35
CA PRO A 281 -5.41 8.90 -9.26
C PRO A 281 -6.00 8.27 -7.99
N ALA A 282 -5.21 7.43 -7.32
CA ALA A 282 -5.57 6.90 -6.02
C ALA A 282 -5.82 8.07 -5.06
N ASP A 283 -6.93 8.02 -4.33
CA ASP A 283 -7.26 9.05 -3.36
C ASP A 283 -6.16 9.08 -2.30
N LEU A 284 -5.50 10.25 -2.17
CA LEU A 284 -4.41 10.44 -1.22
C LEU A 284 -4.87 10.15 0.23
N ALA A 285 -6.16 10.33 0.53
CA ALA A 285 -6.73 9.98 1.82
C ALA A 285 -6.74 8.45 2.05
N GLN A 286 -7.06 7.66 1.02
CA GLN A 286 -7.07 6.20 1.08
C GLN A 286 -5.66 5.62 1.25
N ILE A 287 -4.68 6.17 0.53
CA ILE A 287 -3.27 5.76 0.70
C ILE A 287 -2.79 6.04 2.12
N LYS A 288 -3.11 7.23 2.67
CA LYS A 288 -2.75 7.58 4.04
C LYS A 288 -3.43 6.67 5.08
N ALA A 289 -4.70 6.32 4.87
CA ALA A 289 -5.43 5.39 5.73
C ALA A 289 -4.80 3.98 5.69
N TYR A 290 -4.43 3.48 4.52
CA TYR A 290 -3.71 2.21 4.35
C TYR A 290 -2.37 2.21 5.10
N GLN A 291 -1.54 3.22 4.85
CA GLN A 291 -0.22 3.34 5.49
C GLN A 291 -0.35 3.41 7.02
N LYS A 292 -1.39 4.08 7.51
CA LYS A 292 -1.67 4.18 8.94
C LYS A 292 -2.09 2.85 9.55
N ALA A 293 -3.05 2.16 8.93
CA ALA A 293 -3.49 0.84 9.40
C ALA A 293 -2.35 -0.19 9.34
N PHE A 294 -1.52 -0.12 8.29
CA PHE A 294 -0.31 -0.93 8.19
C PHE A 294 0.67 -0.67 9.32
N SER A 295 1.00 0.60 9.59
CA SER A 295 1.93 0.97 10.66
C SER A 295 1.40 0.55 12.04
N LEU A 296 0.10 0.72 12.28
CA LEU A 296 -0.53 0.29 13.53
C LEU A 296 -0.46 -1.23 13.70
N HIS A 297 -0.76 -1.99 12.64
CA HIS A 297 -0.64 -3.44 12.64
C HIS A 297 0.81 -3.87 12.93
N GLU A 298 1.79 -3.27 12.25
CA GLU A 298 3.21 -3.57 12.43
C GLU A 298 3.66 -3.33 13.87
N GLN A 299 3.24 -2.20 14.47
CA GLN A 299 3.56 -1.88 15.85
C GLN A 299 2.98 -2.90 16.83
N VAL A 300 1.68 -3.22 16.69
CA VAL A 300 1.03 -4.22 17.55
C VAL A 300 1.67 -5.60 17.37
N LEU A 301 1.92 -6.02 16.14
CA LEU A 301 2.56 -7.29 15.84
C LEU A 301 3.96 -7.39 16.46
N SER A 302 4.73 -6.30 16.37
CA SER A 302 6.06 -6.19 16.99
C SER A 302 5.99 -6.30 18.51
N ILE A 303 5.02 -5.64 19.15
CA ILE A 303 4.79 -5.74 20.60
C ILE A 303 4.43 -7.17 21.00
N LEU A 304 3.49 -7.80 20.30
CA LEU A 304 3.03 -9.15 20.60
C LEU A 304 4.13 -10.20 20.38
N CYS A 305 4.88 -10.11 19.29
CA CYS A 305 6.05 -10.97 19.06
C CYS A 305 7.15 -10.71 20.09
N GLY A 306 7.38 -9.44 20.44
CA GLY A 306 8.29 -9.01 21.49
C GLY A 306 7.92 -9.62 22.84
N HIS A 307 6.63 -9.66 23.15
CA HIS A 307 6.10 -10.28 24.37
C HIS A 307 6.39 -11.77 24.46
N ILE A 308 6.18 -12.54 23.38
CA ILE A 308 6.59 -13.95 23.33
C ILE A 308 8.08 -14.08 23.60
N ARG A 309 8.90 -13.29 22.89
CA ARG A 309 10.36 -13.35 22.99
C ARG A 309 10.85 -13.03 24.40
N THR A 310 10.32 -11.99 25.04
CA THR A 310 10.74 -11.59 26.39
C THR A 310 10.25 -12.59 27.41
N LEU A 311 8.95 -12.90 27.44
CA LEU A 311 8.34 -13.73 28.48
C LEU A 311 8.94 -15.14 28.49
N THR A 312 9.03 -15.79 27.33
CA THR A 312 9.57 -17.16 27.22
C THR A 312 11.05 -17.29 27.59
N ASN A 313 11.77 -16.17 27.72
CA ASN A 313 13.18 -16.14 28.14
C ASN A 313 13.37 -15.68 29.60
N THR A 314 12.30 -15.30 30.31
CA THR A 314 12.40 -14.91 31.72
C THR A 314 12.66 -16.12 32.62
N GLU A 315 13.43 -15.89 33.69
CA GLU A 315 13.76 -16.92 34.68
C GLU A 315 12.49 -17.56 35.26
N GLU A 316 11.53 -16.75 35.70
CA GLU A 316 10.27 -17.23 36.32
C GLU A 316 9.42 -18.07 35.35
N TYR A 317 9.33 -17.66 34.09
CA TYR A 317 8.59 -18.41 33.08
C TYR A 317 9.26 -19.75 32.77
N LEU A 318 10.59 -19.74 32.59
CA LEU A 318 11.36 -20.96 32.35
C LEU A 318 11.27 -21.93 33.53
N LEU A 319 11.40 -21.42 34.76
CA LEU A 319 11.22 -22.23 35.96
C LEU A 319 9.84 -22.85 36.04
N THR A 320 8.80 -22.18 35.57
CA THR A 320 7.41 -22.66 35.65
C THR A 320 7.06 -23.65 34.53
N TYR A 321 7.38 -23.32 33.28
CA TYR A 321 6.91 -24.04 32.08
C TYR A 321 7.98 -24.90 31.42
N TYR A 322 9.27 -24.54 31.56
CA TYR A 322 10.39 -25.25 30.93
C TYR A 322 11.53 -25.58 31.93
N PRO A 323 11.28 -26.36 33.00
CA PRO A 323 12.27 -26.63 34.04
C PRO A 323 13.59 -27.21 33.52
N SER A 324 13.57 -28.01 32.44
CA SER A 324 14.77 -28.57 31.83
C SER A 324 15.70 -27.50 31.24
N ILE A 325 15.13 -26.45 30.64
CA ILE A 325 15.88 -25.30 30.12
C ILE A 325 16.34 -24.41 31.28
N ALA A 326 15.48 -24.21 32.28
CA ALA A 326 15.81 -23.45 33.49
C ALA A 326 16.99 -24.06 34.25
N LYS A 327 17.07 -25.39 34.36
CA LYS A 327 18.19 -26.10 35.00
C LYS A 327 19.54 -25.78 34.36
N SER A 328 19.58 -25.69 33.02
CA SER A 328 20.80 -25.36 32.28
C SER A 328 21.16 -23.88 32.37
N ARG A 329 20.16 -22.99 32.33
CA ARG A 329 20.37 -21.53 32.22
C ARG A 329 20.45 -20.81 33.56
N PHE A 330 19.73 -21.30 34.56
CA PHE A 330 19.57 -20.73 35.90
C PHE A 330 19.68 -21.81 37.00
N PRO A 331 20.82 -22.50 37.13
CA PRO A 331 20.96 -23.65 38.04
C PRO A 331 20.71 -23.31 39.52
N ARG A 332 21.05 -22.09 39.97
CA ARG A 332 20.82 -21.65 41.35
C ARG A 332 19.33 -21.48 41.66
N ALA A 333 18.63 -20.67 40.87
CA ALA A 333 17.20 -20.44 41.02
C ALA A 333 16.38 -21.73 40.81
N TYR A 334 16.85 -22.61 39.93
CA TYR A 334 16.29 -23.95 39.77
C TYR A 334 16.41 -24.76 41.06
N ALA A 335 17.59 -24.84 41.67
CA ALA A 335 17.82 -25.60 42.91
C ALA A 335 17.04 -25.02 44.10
N GLU A 336 16.86 -23.70 44.16
CA GLU A 336 16.03 -23.04 45.19
C GLU A 336 14.54 -23.39 45.06
N ARG A 337 14.04 -23.56 43.83
CA ARG A 337 12.62 -23.86 43.55
C ARG A 337 12.29 -25.35 43.54
N TYR A 338 13.25 -26.16 43.09
CA TYR A 338 13.12 -27.60 42.92
C TYR A 338 14.19 -28.29 43.78
N ASP A 339 13.81 -28.75 44.97
CA ASP A 339 14.66 -29.64 45.77
C ASP A 339 15.07 -30.84 44.90
N ASP A 340 16.39 -31.06 44.79
CA ASP A 340 17.12 -31.91 43.82
C ASP A 340 16.59 -33.36 43.67
N ALA A 341 15.68 -33.81 44.55
CA ALA A 341 15.15 -35.17 44.65
C ALA A 341 13.70 -35.38 44.14
N SER A 342 12.94 -34.34 43.77
CA SER A 342 11.48 -34.48 43.60
C SER A 342 10.88 -33.93 42.30
N ARG A 343 11.35 -34.43 41.15
CA ARG A 343 10.52 -34.69 39.94
C ARG A 343 11.42 -35.24 38.85
N VAL A 344 11.12 -36.43 38.35
CA VAL A 344 11.57 -36.85 37.03
C VAL A 344 10.95 -35.87 36.04
N ILE A 345 11.69 -34.82 35.67
CA ILE A 345 11.23 -33.88 34.65
C ILE A 345 11.15 -34.67 33.36
N ARG A 346 9.93 -35.01 32.95
CA ARG A 346 9.69 -35.54 31.63
C ARG A 346 9.82 -34.37 30.68
N GLN A 347 11.02 -34.19 30.12
CA GLN A 347 11.32 -33.14 29.14
C GLN A 347 10.31 -33.10 27.97
N ARG A 348 9.59 -34.21 27.73
CA ARG A 348 8.54 -34.39 26.73
C ARG A 348 7.19 -33.77 27.09
N GLU A 349 6.95 -33.45 28.36
CA GLU A 349 5.70 -32.89 28.88
C GLU A 349 5.78 -31.37 29.09
N GLU A 350 6.91 -30.75 28.74
CA GLU A 350 7.09 -29.30 28.85
C GLU A 350 6.42 -28.58 27.68
N GLU A 351 5.46 -27.72 27.98
CA GLU A 351 4.64 -26.96 27.02
C GLU A 351 4.59 -25.48 27.42
N PRO A 352 4.36 -24.55 26.47
CA PRO A 352 4.15 -23.15 26.81
C PRO A 352 2.89 -22.98 27.68
N GLY A 353 2.90 -21.96 28.55
CA GLY A 353 1.70 -21.52 29.24
C GLY A 353 0.59 -21.10 28.26
N ASN A 354 -0.66 -21.11 28.73
CA ASN A 354 -1.84 -20.91 27.90
C ASN A 354 -1.78 -19.58 27.14
N GLU A 355 -1.27 -18.52 27.78
CA GLU A 355 -1.04 -17.23 27.17
C GLU A 355 -0.16 -17.29 25.92
N ILE A 356 1.03 -17.89 26.03
CA ILE A 356 1.96 -18.00 24.90
C ILE A 356 1.36 -18.91 23.82
N GLN A 357 0.70 -19.99 24.21
CA GLN A 357 0.05 -20.91 23.29
C GLN A 357 -1.09 -20.25 22.49
N ILE A 358 -1.94 -19.47 23.17
CA ILE A 358 -3.03 -18.72 22.54
C ILE A 358 -2.48 -17.64 21.63
N LEU A 359 -1.51 -16.84 22.13
CA LEU A 359 -0.92 -15.75 21.37
C LEU A 359 -0.22 -16.27 20.11
N TYR A 360 0.62 -17.28 20.26
CA TYR A 360 1.32 -17.89 19.13
C TYR A 360 0.35 -18.44 18.09
N ARG A 361 -0.71 -19.15 18.52
CA ARG A 361 -1.75 -19.65 17.63
C ARG A 361 -2.50 -18.52 16.92
N LEU A 362 -2.79 -17.43 17.63
CA LEU A 362 -3.50 -16.27 17.07
C LEU A 362 -2.66 -15.55 16.02
N LEU A 363 -1.35 -15.43 16.23
CA LEU A 363 -0.42 -14.85 15.26
C LEU A 363 -0.17 -15.73 14.03
N SER A 364 -0.22 -17.05 14.19
CA SER A 364 0.15 -18.02 13.15
C SER A 364 -1.03 -18.68 12.42
N LYS A 365 -2.29 -18.38 12.79
CA LYS A 365 -3.47 -19.06 12.22
C LYS A 365 -3.68 -18.76 10.73
N LYS A 366 -3.73 -19.82 9.92
CA LYS A 366 -3.99 -19.77 8.46
C LYS A 366 -5.35 -19.21 8.04
N GLU A 367 -6.37 -19.17 8.92
CA GLU A 367 -7.69 -18.62 8.57
C GLU A 367 -7.65 -17.12 8.25
N TYR A 368 -6.73 -16.36 8.85
CA TYR A 368 -6.49 -14.96 8.47
C TYR A 368 -5.78 -14.82 7.11
N SER A 369 -5.31 -15.94 6.52
CA SER A 369 -4.68 -16.05 5.19
C SER A 369 -5.70 -16.17 4.04
N GLN A 370 -7.01 -16.22 4.31
CA GLN A 370 -8.04 -16.12 3.25
C GLN A 370 -7.96 -14.76 2.52
N GLU A 371 -7.48 -13.71 3.19
CA GLU A 371 -6.99 -12.48 2.57
C GLU A 371 -5.50 -12.60 2.20
N LYS A 372 -5.15 -13.62 1.42
CA LYS A 372 -3.78 -13.85 0.88
C LYS A 372 -3.16 -12.58 0.31
N THR A 373 -3.99 -11.67 -0.18
CA THR A 373 -3.56 -10.38 -0.73
C THR A 373 -3.26 -9.33 0.32
N LEU A 374 -3.92 -9.33 1.48
CA LEU A 374 -3.57 -8.47 2.62
C LEU A 374 -2.28 -8.95 3.31
N VAL A 375 -2.17 -10.27 3.55
CA VAL A 375 -0.96 -10.91 4.11
C VAL A 375 0.27 -10.72 3.22
N ARG A 376 0.09 -10.79 1.90
CA ARG A 376 1.15 -10.45 0.93
C ARG A 376 1.36 -8.94 0.73
N ALA A 377 0.34 -8.10 0.90
CA ALA A 377 0.44 -6.65 0.69
C ALA A 377 1.12 -5.92 1.85
N LEU A 378 1.02 -6.48 3.06
CA LEU A 378 1.61 -5.91 4.27
C LEU A 378 3.00 -6.50 4.57
N ASN A 379 3.58 -7.36 3.70
CA ASN A 379 4.97 -7.84 3.82
C ASN A 379 5.35 -8.25 5.26
N PHE A 380 4.47 -9.04 5.89
CA PHE A 380 4.59 -9.32 7.31
C PHE A 380 5.84 -10.13 7.64
N LYS A 381 6.56 -9.68 8.67
CA LYS A 381 7.67 -10.41 9.28
C LYS A 381 7.39 -10.53 10.77
N MET A 382 6.69 -11.60 11.15
CA MET A 382 6.69 -11.99 12.56
C MET A 382 8.14 -12.25 12.95
N ASN A 383 8.60 -11.57 14.00
CA ASN A 383 9.94 -11.75 14.53
C ASN A 383 9.85 -12.49 15.85
N LEU A 384 10.00 -13.81 15.80
CA LEU A 384 10.00 -14.68 16.97
C LEU A 384 11.43 -15.09 17.34
N ALA A 385 12.47 -14.46 16.79
CA ALA A 385 13.85 -14.89 17.00
C ALA A 385 14.21 -15.02 18.49
N SER A 386 14.92 -16.09 18.82
CA SER A 386 15.31 -16.50 20.17
C SER A 386 14.15 -16.81 21.14
N SER A 387 12.91 -16.96 20.66
CA SER A 387 11.80 -17.41 21.52
C SER A 387 11.89 -18.91 21.85
N ILE A 388 11.30 -19.29 22.98
CA ILE A 388 11.20 -20.69 23.41
C ILE A 388 9.75 -21.15 23.27
N LEU A 389 9.50 -21.92 22.22
CA LEU A 389 8.20 -22.48 21.82
C LEU A 389 8.25 -24.02 21.85
N LYS A 390 9.00 -24.56 22.82
CA LYS A 390 9.13 -25.99 23.05
C LYS A 390 7.76 -26.59 23.37
N GLY A 391 7.38 -27.68 22.71
CA GLY A 391 6.07 -28.32 22.92
C GLY A 391 4.88 -27.52 22.37
N ALA A 392 5.09 -26.42 21.64
CA ALA A 392 4.01 -25.57 21.17
C ALA A 392 3.11 -26.27 20.14
N TYR A 393 1.80 -26.08 20.25
CA TYR A 393 0.81 -26.53 19.28
C TYR A 393 0.67 -25.52 18.14
N SER A 394 1.07 -25.94 16.95
CA SER A 394 1.27 -25.12 15.77
C SER A 394 0.64 -25.73 14.52
N ASP A 395 -0.13 -26.81 14.65
CA ASP A 395 -0.72 -27.50 13.51
C ASP A 395 -1.50 -26.53 12.60
N HIS A 396 -1.24 -26.62 11.29
CA HIS A 396 -1.81 -25.76 10.25
C HIS A 396 -1.39 -24.28 10.31
N ALA A 397 -0.35 -23.93 11.06
CA ALA A 397 0.20 -22.58 11.11
C ALA A 397 0.79 -22.11 9.76
N ASP A 398 0.66 -20.81 9.49
CA ASP A 398 1.38 -20.11 8.43
C ASP A 398 2.50 -19.27 9.05
N LEU A 399 3.73 -19.76 8.92
CA LEU A 399 4.96 -19.12 9.39
C LEU A 399 5.81 -18.67 8.19
N SER A 400 5.17 -18.42 7.04
CA SER A 400 5.88 -17.94 5.86
C SER A 400 6.49 -16.56 6.11
N TYR A 401 7.69 -16.30 5.58
CA TYR A 401 8.39 -15.01 5.72
C TYR A 401 8.71 -14.58 7.16
N THR A 402 8.63 -15.48 8.13
CA THR A 402 8.90 -15.16 9.55
C THR A 402 10.39 -15.23 9.88
N ASN A 403 10.83 -14.42 10.85
CA ASN A 403 12.16 -14.55 11.44
C ASN A 403 12.08 -15.47 12.66
N LEU A 404 12.58 -16.69 12.49
CA LEU A 404 12.61 -17.79 13.46
C LEU A 404 14.04 -18.16 13.86
N ARG A 405 14.98 -17.21 13.73
CA ARG A 405 16.39 -17.47 14.09
C ARG A 405 16.50 -17.88 15.56
N ASN A 406 17.24 -18.95 15.85
CA ASN A 406 17.50 -19.45 17.20
C ASN A 406 16.22 -19.75 17.99
N VAL A 407 15.11 -20.05 17.32
CA VAL A 407 13.87 -20.44 18.01
C VAL A 407 13.95 -21.89 18.43
N ASN A 408 13.49 -22.17 19.65
CA ASN A 408 13.37 -23.53 20.14
C ASN A 408 11.94 -24.05 19.91
N PHE A 409 11.77 -24.88 18.88
CA PHE A 409 10.57 -25.67 18.55
C PHE A 409 10.71 -27.14 18.95
N SER A 410 11.64 -27.51 19.84
CA SER A 410 11.80 -28.91 20.25
C SER A 410 10.48 -29.45 20.80
N TYR A 411 10.14 -30.70 20.49
CA TYR A 411 8.86 -31.33 20.86
C TYR A 411 7.58 -30.62 20.37
N ALA A 412 7.66 -29.60 19.52
CA ALA A 412 6.47 -28.89 19.03
C ALA A 412 5.61 -29.78 18.12
N GLN A 413 4.29 -29.55 18.15
CA GLN A 413 3.34 -30.14 17.21
C GLN A 413 3.10 -29.17 16.05
N ALA A 414 3.80 -29.37 14.95
CA ALA A 414 3.84 -28.47 13.80
C ALA A 414 3.55 -29.22 12.49
N ASN A 415 2.49 -30.02 12.49
CA ASN A 415 2.01 -30.72 11.29
C ASN A 415 1.27 -29.75 10.36
N TYR A 416 1.39 -29.95 9.05
CA TYR A 416 0.76 -29.11 8.02
C TYR A 416 1.16 -27.62 8.07
N VAL A 417 2.34 -27.32 8.62
CA VAL A 417 2.83 -25.94 8.76
C VAL A 417 3.53 -25.48 7.49
N THR A 418 3.47 -24.18 7.21
CA THR A 418 4.20 -23.55 6.11
C THR A 418 5.31 -22.65 6.67
N PHE A 419 6.58 -23.05 6.51
CA PHE A 419 7.78 -22.26 6.88
C PHE A 419 8.40 -21.56 5.66
N ASP A 420 7.69 -21.50 4.55
CA ASP A 420 8.22 -21.02 3.28
C ASP A 420 8.81 -19.60 3.40
N TYR A 421 10.00 -19.37 2.85
CA TYR A 421 10.72 -18.08 2.89
C TYR A 421 11.07 -17.56 4.30
N SER A 422 10.97 -18.39 5.34
CA SER A 422 11.34 -17.99 6.70
C SER A 422 12.85 -18.09 6.96
N SER A 423 13.29 -17.50 8.07
CA SER A 423 14.65 -17.63 8.59
C SER A 423 14.65 -18.56 9.80
N CYS A 424 15.03 -19.82 9.63
CA CYS A 424 15.18 -20.82 10.68
C CYS A 424 16.65 -21.06 11.04
N ILE A 425 17.52 -20.05 10.88
CA ILE A 425 18.95 -20.17 11.20
C ILE A 425 19.11 -20.51 12.68
N ASP A 426 19.93 -21.51 13.01
CA ASP A 426 20.15 -21.98 14.38
C ASP A 426 18.85 -22.44 15.10
N ALA A 427 17.75 -22.69 14.38
CA ALA A 427 16.50 -23.12 15.00
C ALA A 427 16.56 -24.59 15.45
N ASN A 428 15.92 -24.92 16.57
CA ASN A 428 15.86 -26.27 17.11
C ASN A 428 14.47 -26.87 16.89
N PHE A 429 14.36 -27.89 16.05
CA PHE A 429 13.16 -28.70 15.79
C PHE A 429 13.30 -30.14 16.33
N ASP A 430 14.19 -30.37 17.29
CA ASP A 430 14.46 -31.70 17.82
C ASP A 430 13.20 -32.33 18.41
N HIS A 431 12.91 -33.58 18.06
CA HIS A 431 11.68 -34.28 18.45
C HIS A 431 10.36 -33.63 18.01
N ALA A 432 10.38 -32.60 17.16
CA ALA A 432 9.16 -31.96 16.68
C ALA A 432 8.39 -32.85 15.71
N ALA A 433 7.06 -32.76 15.72
CA ALA A 433 6.20 -33.36 14.71
C ALA A 433 5.98 -32.38 13.57
N LEU A 434 6.56 -32.66 12.40
CA LEU A 434 6.60 -31.78 11.23
C LEU A 434 5.97 -32.45 10.00
N ASN A 435 4.98 -33.32 10.20
CA ASN A 435 4.42 -34.11 9.11
C ASN A 435 3.70 -33.21 8.10
N ILE A 436 3.96 -33.42 6.80
CA ILE A 436 3.33 -32.68 5.69
C ILE A 436 3.61 -31.16 5.80
N THR A 437 4.78 -30.79 6.32
CA THR A 437 5.23 -29.40 6.47
C THR A 437 6.12 -28.98 5.31
N THR A 438 6.11 -27.68 4.95
CA THR A 438 6.91 -27.15 3.84
C THR A 438 7.97 -26.15 4.32
N PHE A 439 9.20 -26.31 3.81
CA PHE A 439 10.35 -25.43 4.05
C PHE A 439 10.85 -24.83 2.72
N THR A 440 9.92 -24.34 1.88
CA THR A 440 10.29 -23.85 0.54
C THR A 440 11.09 -22.56 0.65
N MET A 441 12.32 -22.54 0.12
CA MET A 441 13.23 -21.39 0.16
C MET A 441 13.52 -20.89 1.59
N THR A 442 13.40 -21.76 2.59
CA THR A 442 13.69 -21.45 3.99
C THR A 442 15.20 -21.52 4.26
N ASP A 443 15.71 -20.66 5.14
CA ASP A 443 17.06 -20.83 5.68
C ASP A 443 17.07 -21.69 6.92
N CYS A 444 17.60 -22.90 6.80
CA CYS A 444 17.81 -23.85 7.88
C CYS A 444 19.30 -23.96 8.22
N THR A 445 20.11 -22.93 7.97
CA THR A 445 21.55 -22.96 8.32
C THR A 445 21.73 -23.28 9.79
N SER A 446 22.49 -24.32 10.11
CA SER A 446 22.72 -24.81 11.48
C SER A 446 21.45 -25.20 12.25
N ALA A 447 20.32 -25.42 11.58
CA ALA A 447 19.09 -25.87 12.24
C ALA A 447 19.19 -27.34 12.63
N SER A 448 18.58 -27.70 13.75
CA SER A 448 18.57 -29.09 14.27
C SER A 448 17.19 -29.72 14.07
N PHE A 449 17.15 -30.91 13.51
CA PHE A 449 15.95 -31.73 13.28
C PHE A 449 16.15 -33.14 13.88
N LYS A 450 16.95 -33.27 14.94
CA LYS A 450 17.29 -34.57 15.52
C LYS A 450 16.05 -35.24 16.04
N ASN A 451 15.85 -36.52 15.71
CA ASN A 451 14.65 -37.25 16.14
C ASN A 451 13.31 -36.61 15.74
N ALA A 452 13.30 -35.68 14.77
CA ALA A 452 12.07 -35.05 14.31
C ALA A 452 11.24 -36.02 13.46
N GLN A 453 9.92 -35.92 13.55
CA GLN A 453 9.00 -36.64 12.68
C GLN A 453 8.72 -35.80 11.44
N ILE A 454 9.48 -36.05 10.37
CA ILE A 454 9.42 -35.28 9.11
C ILE A 454 8.76 -36.06 7.96
N THR A 455 7.68 -36.79 8.26
CA THR A 455 6.97 -37.59 7.25
C THR A 455 6.34 -36.70 6.18
N ASN A 456 6.67 -36.94 4.91
CA ASN A 456 6.17 -36.13 3.79
C ASN A 456 6.50 -34.62 3.92
N THR A 457 7.52 -34.28 4.69
CA THR A 457 8.05 -32.90 4.79
C THR A 457 8.92 -32.60 3.57
N THR A 458 8.75 -31.41 2.99
CA THR A 458 9.51 -31.02 1.80
C THR A 458 10.43 -29.83 2.07
N PHE A 459 11.72 -30.02 1.78
CA PHE A 459 12.74 -28.99 1.78
C PHE A 459 13.02 -28.61 0.33
N LYS A 460 12.26 -27.66 -0.22
CA LYS A 460 12.42 -27.22 -1.62
C LYS A 460 13.26 -25.95 -1.67
N TYR A 461 14.43 -25.97 -2.30
CA TYR A 461 15.34 -24.83 -2.38
C TYR A 461 15.80 -24.28 -1.03
N ALA A 462 15.68 -25.09 0.03
CA ALA A 462 16.09 -24.70 1.37
C ALA A 462 17.62 -24.64 1.48
N ASN A 463 18.10 -23.74 2.32
CA ASN A 463 19.50 -23.69 2.71
C ASN A 463 19.70 -24.55 3.97
N CYS A 464 20.27 -25.74 3.84
CA CYS A 464 20.48 -26.68 4.94
C CYS A 464 21.94 -26.76 5.37
N ILE A 465 22.77 -25.75 5.08
CA ILE A 465 24.19 -25.74 5.46
C ILE A 465 24.32 -26.01 6.96
N ARG A 466 25.11 -27.02 7.35
CA ARG A 466 25.32 -27.44 8.76
C ARG A 466 24.05 -27.85 9.50
N ALA A 467 22.94 -28.09 8.80
CA ALA A 467 21.72 -28.60 9.41
C ALA A 467 21.91 -30.06 9.84
N ASP A 468 21.19 -30.47 10.89
CA ASP A 468 21.31 -31.80 11.48
C ASP A 468 19.98 -32.57 11.35
N PHE A 469 19.95 -33.59 10.50
CA PHE A 469 18.80 -34.47 10.24
C PHE A 469 19.08 -35.90 10.72
N THR A 470 19.84 -36.06 11.82
CA THR A 470 20.12 -37.39 12.37
C THR A 470 18.90 -38.00 13.07
N GLN A 471 18.73 -39.32 12.94
CA GLN A 471 17.71 -40.13 13.60
C GLN A 471 16.27 -39.77 13.18
N ILE A 472 16.04 -39.55 11.89
CA ILE A 472 14.69 -39.22 11.42
C ILE A 472 13.81 -40.47 11.32
N PHE A 473 12.54 -40.36 11.72
CA PHE A 473 11.64 -41.52 11.79
C PHE A 473 11.17 -42.02 10.41
N HIS A 474 10.98 -41.09 9.47
CA HIS A 474 10.29 -41.35 8.20
C HIS A 474 10.95 -40.64 7.03
N LYS A 475 10.45 -40.95 5.83
CA LYS A 475 11.00 -40.45 4.58
C LYS A 475 10.88 -38.92 4.46
N ALA A 476 12.02 -38.28 4.23
CA ALA A 476 12.14 -36.84 4.03
C ALA A 476 12.56 -36.52 2.59
N TYR A 477 12.06 -35.40 2.07
CA TYR A 477 12.27 -35.02 0.67
C TYR A 477 13.06 -33.72 0.54
N PHE A 478 14.21 -33.80 -0.13
CA PHE A 478 15.11 -32.68 -0.36
C PHE A 478 15.19 -32.37 -1.84
N TYR A 479 14.64 -31.22 -2.24
CA TYR A 479 14.60 -30.78 -3.62
C TYR A 479 15.40 -29.50 -3.81
N GLY A 480 16.41 -29.46 -4.68
CA GLY A 480 17.09 -28.18 -4.97
C GLY A 480 17.85 -27.58 -3.77
N THR A 481 18.11 -28.34 -2.71
CA THR A 481 18.67 -27.81 -1.45
C THR A 481 20.18 -27.62 -1.52
N THR A 482 20.69 -26.73 -0.67
CA THR A 482 22.13 -26.65 -0.39
C THR A 482 22.44 -27.35 0.90
N MET A 483 23.48 -28.19 0.85
CA MET A 483 23.73 -29.14 1.91
C MET A 483 25.15 -29.08 2.49
N LEU A 484 25.96 -28.05 2.28
CA LEU A 484 27.34 -28.03 2.80
C LEU A 484 27.41 -28.39 4.30
N HIS A 485 28.18 -29.42 4.67
CA HIS A 485 28.27 -29.96 6.02
C HIS A 485 26.93 -30.38 6.66
N THR A 486 25.93 -30.81 5.87
CA THR A 486 24.64 -31.30 6.42
C THR A 486 24.80 -32.70 6.98
N ARG A 487 24.24 -32.94 8.17
CA ARG A 487 24.34 -34.24 8.85
C ARG A 487 23.11 -35.09 8.63
N PHE A 488 23.32 -36.37 8.34
CA PHE A 488 22.30 -37.41 8.32
C PHE A 488 22.80 -38.64 9.07
N SER A 489 21.91 -39.50 9.57
CA SER A 489 22.35 -40.80 10.08
C SER A 489 22.70 -41.74 8.93
N TYR A 490 23.77 -42.51 9.12
CA TYR A 490 24.19 -43.54 8.16
C TYR A 490 23.03 -44.49 7.82
N ASP A 491 22.30 -44.96 8.82
CA ASP A 491 21.15 -45.86 8.63
C ASP A 491 20.00 -45.19 7.88
N ASP A 492 19.76 -43.88 8.08
CA ASP A 492 18.71 -43.14 7.36
C ASP A 492 19.05 -43.07 5.86
N PHE A 493 20.34 -42.86 5.56
CA PHE A 493 20.85 -42.81 4.20
C PHE A 493 20.78 -44.18 3.50
N MET A 494 21.19 -45.25 4.17
CA MET A 494 21.21 -46.59 3.60
C MET A 494 19.80 -47.18 3.39
N ASN A 495 18.85 -46.86 4.27
CA ASN A 495 17.47 -47.38 4.23
C ASN A 495 16.50 -46.55 3.36
N ASP A 496 17.01 -45.70 2.45
CA ASP A 496 16.20 -44.86 1.56
C ASP A 496 15.17 -43.95 2.29
N ARG A 497 15.47 -43.57 3.55
CA ARG A 497 14.67 -42.56 4.29
C ARG A 497 14.95 -41.14 3.79
N LEU A 498 15.95 -40.95 2.94
CA LEU A 498 16.32 -39.67 2.36
C LEU A 498 16.09 -39.69 0.85
N GLU A 499 15.18 -38.85 0.36
CA GLU A 499 15.01 -38.65 -1.08
C GLU A 499 15.65 -37.35 -1.53
N PHE A 500 16.72 -37.50 -2.32
CA PHE A 500 17.45 -36.39 -2.90
C PHE A 500 17.03 -36.18 -4.35
N LEU A 501 16.53 -34.98 -4.65
CA LEU A 501 16.16 -34.56 -6.01
C LEU A 501 16.73 -33.18 -6.30
N GLY A 502 17.95 -33.13 -6.84
CA GLY A 502 18.54 -31.88 -7.30
C GLY A 502 19.29 -31.06 -6.29
N VAL A 503 19.95 -31.73 -5.37
CA VAL A 503 20.84 -31.06 -4.44
C VAL A 503 22.01 -30.40 -5.19
N ASN A 504 22.56 -29.34 -4.61
CA ASN A 504 24.02 -29.22 -4.53
C ASN A 504 24.58 -30.45 -3.75
N GLY A 505 24.51 -31.66 -4.33
CA GLY A 505 25.05 -32.93 -3.80
C GLY A 505 24.08 -34.03 -3.32
N LEU A 506 23.42 -34.90 -4.10
CA LEU A 506 23.44 -35.31 -5.51
C LEU A 506 22.35 -36.40 -5.67
N PRO A 507 21.86 -36.77 -6.89
CA PRO A 507 22.75 -37.23 -7.97
C PRO A 507 22.46 -36.84 -9.44
N GLY A 508 23.52 -36.93 -10.26
CA GLY A 508 23.58 -36.77 -11.73
C GLY A 508 24.40 -35.57 -12.28
N CYS A 509 24.70 -34.53 -11.50
CA CYS A 509 25.17 -33.22 -12.02
C CYS A 509 26.63 -32.84 -11.72
N ALA A 510 27.25 -32.10 -12.67
CA ALA A 510 28.51 -31.38 -12.52
C ALA A 510 28.32 -30.17 -11.60
N ASN A 511 28.83 -30.33 -10.38
CA ASN A 511 28.71 -29.41 -9.27
C ASN A 511 29.49 -28.11 -9.55
N SER A 512 28.83 -26.94 -9.52
CA SER A 512 29.53 -25.64 -9.50
C SER A 512 29.81 -25.12 -8.08
N SER A 513 29.35 -25.83 -7.03
CA SER A 513 29.60 -25.48 -5.62
C SER A 513 30.95 -25.95 -5.11
N SER A 514 31.40 -27.13 -5.56
CA SER A 514 32.55 -27.81 -4.96
C SER A 514 33.88 -27.33 -5.56
N LEU A 515 34.04 -26.01 -5.66
CA LEU A 515 35.37 -25.41 -5.86
C LEU A 515 36.18 -25.47 -4.56
N GLU A 516 35.55 -25.65 -3.41
CA GLU A 516 36.16 -25.54 -2.09
C GLU A 516 36.72 -26.87 -1.53
N ARG A 517 36.57 -28.00 -2.23
CA ARG A 517 36.98 -29.35 -1.77
C ARG A 517 36.38 -29.78 -0.40
N GLU A 518 35.33 -29.11 0.06
CA GLU A 518 34.66 -29.40 1.33
C GLU A 518 33.62 -30.53 1.21
N ALA A 519 33.28 -31.14 2.36
CA ALA A 519 32.27 -32.19 2.43
C ALA A 519 30.86 -31.62 2.26
N ILE A 520 30.05 -32.29 1.44
CA ILE A 520 28.66 -31.90 1.29
C ILE A 520 27.84 -32.59 2.38
N ILE A 521 27.90 -33.91 2.49
CA ILE A 521 27.13 -34.63 3.50
C ILE A 521 28.08 -35.24 4.53
N GLU A 522 27.69 -35.16 5.79
CA GLU A 522 28.28 -35.83 6.92
C GLU A 522 27.33 -36.95 7.36
N LEU A 523 27.72 -38.21 7.15
CA LEU A 523 26.98 -39.36 7.66
C LEU A 523 27.48 -39.72 9.04
N ILE A 524 26.58 -39.72 10.02
CA ILE A 524 26.89 -40.05 11.40
C ILE A 524 26.54 -41.52 11.66
N ARG A 525 27.52 -42.29 12.10
CA ARG A 525 27.38 -43.67 12.56
C ARG A 525 28.07 -43.80 13.91
N ASP A 526 27.31 -43.94 14.99
CA ASP A 526 27.84 -43.97 16.35
C ASP A 526 28.73 -42.75 16.66
N GLU A 527 30.05 -42.95 16.84
CA GLU A 527 31.05 -41.87 17.04
C GLU A 527 31.83 -41.51 15.76
N GLU A 528 31.56 -42.19 14.64
CA GLU A 528 32.24 -41.99 13.36
C GLU A 528 31.45 -41.04 12.45
N THR A 529 32.16 -40.11 11.80
CA THR A 529 31.62 -39.23 10.77
C THR A 529 32.24 -39.58 9.42
N ILE A 530 31.41 -40.07 8.50
CA ILE A 530 31.80 -40.41 7.13
C ILE A 530 31.43 -39.24 6.21
N TYR A 531 32.40 -38.71 5.47
CA TYR A 531 32.20 -37.53 4.63
C TYR A 531 31.93 -37.92 3.18
N ILE A 532 30.80 -37.44 2.64
CA ILE A 532 30.47 -37.56 1.23
C ILE A 532 30.91 -36.28 0.53
N ASN A 533 31.96 -36.40 -0.29
CA ASN A 533 32.46 -35.32 -1.14
C ASN A 533 32.40 -35.73 -2.62
N PRO A 534 31.57 -35.07 -3.45
CA PRO A 534 31.48 -35.42 -4.87
C PRO A 534 32.76 -35.17 -5.67
N SER A 535 33.65 -34.30 -5.17
CA SER A 535 34.93 -34.01 -5.80
C SER A 535 36.04 -34.98 -5.36
N ASN A 536 35.83 -35.73 -4.27
CA ASN A 536 36.79 -36.69 -3.76
C ASN A 536 36.07 -37.92 -3.19
N LEU A 537 36.03 -38.99 -3.99
CA LEU A 537 35.38 -40.26 -3.63
C LEU A 537 36.31 -41.23 -2.90
N GLU A 538 37.59 -40.91 -2.69
CA GLU A 538 38.53 -41.81 -2.00
C GLU A 538 38.03 -42.25 -0.62
N PRO A 539 37.51 -41.37 0.26
CA PRO A 539 37.02 -41.79 1.58
C PRO A 539 35.82 -42.76 1.51
N LEU A 540 35.05 -42.72 0.41
CA LEU A 540 33.90 -43.62 0.24
C LEU A 540 34.32 -45.04 -0.12
N LYS A 541 35.51 -45.23 -0.72
CA LYS A 541 36.00 -46.57 -1.12
C LYS A 541 36.29 -47.47 0.07
N GLU A 542 36.55 -46.90 1.23
CA GLU A 542 36.73 -47.65 2.49
C GLU A 542 35.41 -48.28 2.96
N HIS A 543 34.26 -47.84 2.42
CA HIS A 543 32.92 -48.34 2.75
C HIS A 543 32.19 -48.85 1.48
N ALA A 544 32.43 -50.11 1.09
CA ALA A 544 31.93 -50.69 -0.16
C ALA A 544 30.41 -50.53 -0.38
N GLU A 545 29.57 -50.84 0.61
CA GLU A 545 28.11 -50.74 0.48
C GLU A 545 27.64 -49.29 0.28
N LEU A 546 28.26 -48.35 0.99
CA LEU A 546 27.94 -46.92 0.87
C LEU A 546 28.41 -46.38 -0.48
N TYR A 547 29.57 -46.83 -0.95
CA TYR A 547 30.09 -46.49 -2.28
C TYR A 547 29.09 -46.92 -3.37
N ASP A 548 28.65 -48.18 -3.37
CA ASP A 548 27.70 -48.70 -4.36
C ASP A 548 26.37 -47.94 -4.32
N LYS A 549 25.83 -47.67 -3.13
CA LYS A 549 24.62 -46.86 -2.95
C LYS A 549 24.81 -45.45 -3.49
N TYR A 550 25.96 -44.85 -3.24
CA TYR A 550 26.30 -43.51 -3.73
C TYR A 550 26.47 -43.48 -5.26
N ILE A 551 27.04 -44.53 -5.86
CA ILE A 551 27.12 -44.67 -7.33
C ILE A 551 25.74 -44.85 -7.96
N GLU A 552 24.88 -45.72 -7.40
CA GLU A 552 23.49 -45.90 -7.85
C GLU A 552 22.72 -44.57 -7.82
N LEU A 553 22.95 -43.81 -6.74
CA LEU A 553 22.52 -42.44 -6.66
C LEU A 553 23.05 -41.69 -7.89
N LEU A 554 24.37 -41.54 -8.08
CA LEU A 554 24.98 -40.77 -9.20
C LEU A 554 24.44 -41.08 -10.60
N GLU A 555 23.99 -42.31 -10.86
CA GLU A 555 23.41 -42.74 -12.13
C GLU A 555 21.98 -42.21 -12.36
N LYS A 556 21.31 -41.72 -11.31
CA LYS A 556 19.99 -41.08 -11.42
C LYS A 556 20.04 -39.86 -12.35
N PRO A 557 18.94 -39.60 -13.08
CA PRO A 557 18.89 -38.51 -14.05
C PRO A 557 19.19 -37.16 -13.40
N ARG A 558 19.94 -36.33 -14.13
CA ARG A 558 20.21 -34.94 -13.74
C ARG A 558 18.92 -34.23 -13.40
N TRP A 559 18.83 -33.80 -12.16
CA TRP A 559 17.76 -32.89 -11.77
C TRP A 559 17.88 -31.57 -12.54
N ARG A 560 16.72 -31.05 -12.91
CA ARG A 560 16.54 -29.80 -13.64
C ARG A 560 15.42 -29.01 -12.99
N ILE A 561 15.58 -27.71 -12.92
CA ILE A 561 14.62 -26.80 -12.30
C ILE A 561 13.56 -26.35 -13.31
N PRO A 562 12.27 -26.27 -12.97
CA PRO A 562 11.30 -25.58 -13.80
C PRO A 562 11.64 -24.10 -13.97
N ILE A 563 11.47 -23.56 -15.18
CA ILE A 563 11.66 -22.15 -15.53
C ILE A 563 10.90 -21.23 -14.58
N VAL A 564 9.65 -21.60 -14.26
CA VAL A 564 8.77 -20.79 -13.39
C VAL A 564 9.35 -20.67 -11.98
N GLU A 565 9.91 -21.75 -11.45
CA GLU A 565 10.51 -21.81 -10.12
C GLU A 565 11.86 -21.09 -10.09
N ALA A 566 12.69 -21.27 -11.12
CA ALA A 566 13.93 -20.54 -11.30
C ALA A 566 13.72 -19.02 -11.42
N LYS A 567 12.63 -18.60 -12.06
CA LYS A 567 12.20 -17.20 -12.12
C LYS A 567 11.92 -16.63 -10.74
N GLN A 568 11.09 -17.34 -9.96
CA GLN A 568 10.71 -16.89 -8.61
C GLN A 568 11.95 -16.78 -7.72
N ALA A 569 12.88 -17.73 -7.84
CA ALA A 569 14.15 -17.68 -7.14
C ALA A 569 14.99 -16.46 -7.55
N HIS A 570 15.10 -16.17 -8.85
CA HIS A 570 15.86 -15.01 -9.35
C HIS A 570 15.21 -13.66 -9.01
N GLU A 571 13.89 -13.51 -9.12
CA GLU A 571 13.20 -12.27 -8.71
C GLU A 571 13.38 -11.98 -7.21
N THR A 572 13.52 -13.03 -6.40
CA THR A 572 13.78 -12.90 -4.95
C THR A 572 15.26 -12.57 -4.68
N LEU A 573 16.20 -13.19 -5.41
CA LEU A 573 17.64 -12.84 -5.41
C LEU A 573 17.92 -11.38 -5.82
N MET A 574 17.22 -10.85 -6.83
CA MET A 574 17.44 -9.46 -7.26
C MET A 574 16.85 -8.44 -6.28
N ARG A 575 16.00 -8.86 -5.34
CA ARG A 575 15.51 -8.02 -4.23
C ARG A 575 16.47 -7.98 -3.06
N SER A 576 17.42 -8.93 -2.94
CA SER A 576 18.42 -8.97 -1.88
C SER A 576 19.70 -8.18 -2.18
N GLY A 577 19.74 -7.39 -3.26
CA GLY A 577 20.94 -6.65 -3.72
C GLY A 577 21.06 -5.20 -3.22
N GLU A 578 22.24 -4.89 -2.67
CA GLU A 578 22.86 -3.60 -2.26
C GLU A 578 22.15 -2.70 -1.23
N ASN A 579 20.83 -2.67 -1.14
CA ASN A 579 20.13 -1.89 -0.10
C ASN A 579 19.30 -2.82 0.79
N GLN A 580 19.96 -3.48 1.75
CA GLN A 580 19.27 -4.18 2.83
C GLN A 580 18.40 -3.19 3.60
N GLN A 581 17.08 -3.37 3.60
CA GLN A 581 16.26 -2.66 4.58
C GLN A 581 16.48 -3.29 5.97
N PRO A 582 16.51 -2.51 7.06
CA PRO A 582 16.52 -3.06 8.41
C PRO A 582 15.32 -4.01 8.60
N GLY A 583 15.59 -5.31 8.79
CA GLY A 583 14.55 -6.33 8.89
C GLY A 583 14.34 -7.18 7.63
N GLU A 584 15.05 -6.97 6.52
CA GLU A 584 15.12 -7.94 5.41
C GLU A 584 16.02 -9.14 5.74
N THR A 585 15.42 -10.20 6.29
CA THR A 585 16.03 -11.54 6.36
C THR A 585 15.71 -12.31 5.08
N TYR A 586 16.42 -12.02 3.99
CA TYR A 586 16.44 -12.91 2.82
C TYR A 586 17.45 -14.02 3.10
N SER A 587 17.00 -15.02 3.84
CA SER A 587 17.81 -16.16 4.22
C SER A 587 17.30 -17.33 3.38
N GLY A 588 18.16 -17.86 2.50
CA GLY A 588 17.84 -19.02 1.67
C GLY A 588 18.56 -19.07 0.32
N HIS A 589 19.02 -17.94 -0.21
CA HIS A 589 19.41 -17.86 -1.63
C HIS A 589 20.90 -18.05 -1.94
N ARG A 590 21.76 -18.31 -0.94
CA ARG A 590 23.15 -18.75 -1.20
C ARG A 590 23.23 -20.04 -2.02
N SER A 591 22.16 -20.84 -2.01
CA SER A 591 22.02 -22.06 -2.80
C SER A 591 22.09 -21.84 -4.31
N LEU A 592 21.72 -20.64 -4.79
CA LEU A 592 21.71 -20.24 -6.20
C LEU A 592 22.69 -19.09 -6.51
N GLU A 593 23.41 -18.57 -5.51
CA GLU A 593 24.43 -17.50 -5.66
C GLU A 593 25.77 -17.99 -6.20
N GLN A 594 25.90 -19.27 -6.57
CA GLN A 594 27.08 -19.71 -7.29
C GLN A 594 27.22 -18.93 -8.60
N ILE A 595 28.44 -18.47 -8.87
CA ILE A 595 28.79 -17.55 -9.96
C ILE A 595 28.20 -18.00 -11.31
N LYS A 596 28.18 -19.31 -11.59
CA LYS A 596 27.60 -19.88 -12.82
C LYS A 596 26.07 -19.86 -12.87
N THR A 597 25.40 -20.04 -11.74
CA THR A 597 23.94 -20.01 -11.61
C THR A 597 23.42 -18.59 -11.70
N ARG A 598 24.14 -17.61 -11.13
CA ARG A 598 23.83 -16.18 -11.27
C ARG A 598 23.87 -15.72 -12.72
N ASP A 599 24.91 -16.08 -13.47
CA ASP A 599 25.04 -15.72 -14.89
C ASP A 599 23.96 -16.41 -15.74
N SER A 600 23.65 -17.67 -15.45
CA SER A 600 22.59 -18.42 -16.12
C SER A 600 21.18 -17.88 -15.81
N LEU A 601 20.94 -17.44 -14.57
CA LEU A 601 19.71 -16.79 -14.14
C LEU A 601 19.61 -15.34 -14.67
N ALA A 602 20.73 -14.63 -14.82
CA ALA A 602 20.77 -13.29 -15.42
C ALA A 602 20.48 -13.33 -16.93
N VAL A 603 21.03 -14.33 -17.63
CA VAL A 603 20.64 -14.69 -19.00
C VAL A 603 19.13 -14.94 -19.01
N PHE A 604 18.59 -15.72 -18.08
CA PHE A 604 17.15 -16.02 -17.98
C PHE A 604 16.24 -14.80 -17.73
N HIS A 605 16.63 -13.89 -16.84
CA HIS A 605 15.86 -12.68 -16.54
C HIS A 605 15.82 -11.70 -17.72
N ARG A 606 16.94 -11.56 -18.46
CA ARG A 606 16.96 -10.79 -19.72
C ARG A 606 15.96 -11.36 -20.73
N MET A 607 15.80 -12.68 -20.75
CA MET A 607 14.99 -13.45 -21.71
C MET A 607 13.49 -13.50 -21.38
N PHE A 608 13.09 -13.50 -20.11
CA PHE A 608 11.67 -13.52 -19.71
C PHE A 608 10.94 -12.19 -20.01
N LYS A 609 11.68 -11.08 -20.03
CA LYS A 609 11.13 -9.73 -20.25
C LYS A 609 10.69 -9.49 -21.71
N GLU A 610 11.15 -10.33 -22.65
CA GLU A 610 10.99 -10.07 -24.10
C GLU A 610 9.96 -10.95 -24.83
N LYS A 611 9.62 -12.19 -24.39
CA LYS A 611 8.79 -13.10 -25.22
C LYS A 611 7.78 -14.01 -24.50
N ASN A 612 6.81 -13.42 -23.80
CA ASN A 612 5.43 -13.96 -23.61
C ASN A 612 5.24 -15.50 -23.43
N ARG A 613 6.11 -16.20 -22.69
CA ARG A 613 6.00 -17.64 -22.36
C ARG A 613 6.04 -18.63 -23.54
N ASN A 614 6.52 -18.25 -24.72
CA ASN A 614 6.70 -19.20 -25.83
C ASN A 614 8.09 -19.85 -25.75
N TYR A 615 8.20 -20.94 -24.99
CA TYR A 615 9.47 -21.66 -24.76
C TYR A 615 10.12 -22.17 -26.04
N GLN A 616 9.32 -22.55 -27.03
CA GLN A 616 9.81 -23.08 -28.30
C GLN A 616 10.47 -22.00 -29.15
N ALA A 617 9.78 -20.89 -29.39
CA ALA A 617 10.33 -19.76 -30.15
C ALA A 617 11.59 -19.15 -29.49
N PHE A 618 11.70 -19.32 -28.18
CA PHE A 618 12.88 -18.95 -27.43
C PHE A 618 14.02 -19.96 -27.64
N TYR A 619 13.77 -21.26 -27.46
CA TYR A 619 14.76 -22.30 -27.71
C TYR A 619 15.37 -22.20 -29.11
N ASP A 620 14.54 -21.95 -30.12
CA ASP A 620 14.97 -21.81 -31.52
C ASP A 620 15.83 -20.57 -31.77
N SER A 621 15.73 -19.54 -30.92
CA SER A 621 16.55 -18.32 -31.00
C SER A 621 17.92 -18.43 -30.34
N LEU A 622 18.15 -19.48 -29.55
CA LEU A 622 19.40 -19.70 -28.83
C LEU A 622 20.49 -20.29 -29.74
N ASN A 623 21.74 -19.91 -29.49
CA ASN A 623 22.88 -20.55 -30.14
C ASN A 623 23.11 -21.99 -29.59
N ASN A 624 23.92 -22.79 -30.29
CA ASN A 624 24.13 -24.21 -29.92
C ASN A 624 24.70 -24.42 -28.52
N LYS A 625 25.51 -23.48 -28.00
CA LYS A 625 26.06 -23.57 -26.63
C LYS A 625 24.97 -23.30 -25.59
N GLU A 626 24.14 -22.28 -25.84
CA GLU A 626 23.01 -21.90 -24.99
C GLU A 626 21.91 -22.97 -24.98
N LYS A 627 21.56 -23.54 -26.14
CA LYS A 627 20.60 -24.65 -26.26
C LYS A 627 20.99 -25.83 -25.38
N ARG A 628 22.27 -26.23 -25.42
CA ARG A 628 22.84 -27.29 -24.56
C ARG A 628 22.81 -26.92 -23.09
N LEU A 629 22.99 -25.64 -22.75
CA LEU A 629 22.94 -25.17 -21.37
C LEU A 629 21.51 -25.20 -20.82
N VAL A 630 20.54 -24.61 -21.54
CA VAL A 630 19.15 -24.52 -21.07
C VAL A 630 18.46 -25.88 -20.97
N THR A 631 18.74 -26.82 -21.89
CA THR A 631 18.21 -28.20 -21.81
C THR A 631 18.81 -29.03 -20.68
N LYS A 632 20.05 -28.71 -20.27
CA LYS A 632 20.70 -29.30 -19.09
C LYS A 632 20.19 -28.71 -17.78
N MET A 633 19.63 -27.50 -17.80
CA MET A 633 19.20 -26.79 -16.59
C MET A 633 17.70 -26.89 -16.32
N PHE A 634 16.87 -26.84 -17.36
CA PHE A 634 15.41 -26.72 -17.21
C PHE A 634 14.65 -27.90 -17.83
N SER A 635 13.62 -28.37 -17.11
CA SER A 635 12.70 -29.41 -17.58
C SER A 635 11.81 -28.93 -18.72
N ASP A 636 11.50 -27.63 -18.77
CA ASP A 636 10.60 -27.02 -19.75
C ASP A 636 11.05 -27.18 -21.23
N PHE A 637 12.31 -27.54 -21.47
CA PHE A 637 12.88 -27.74 -22.82
C PHE A 637 12.94 -29.21 -23.27
N ASP A 638 12.35 -30.15 -22.53
CA ASP A 638 12.40 -31.59 -22.86
C ASP A 638 11.80 -31.93 -24.22
N LEU A 639 10.67 -31.31 -24.55
CA LEU A 639 10.01 -31.50 -25.84
C LEU A 639 10.80 -30.90 -27.01
N SER A 640 11.61 -29.88 -26.74
CA SER A 640 12.47 -29.24 -27.74
C SER A 640 13.74 -30.07 -27.96
N LYS A 641 14.32 -30.62 -26.89
CA LYS A 641 15.46 -31.55 -26.95
C LYS A 641 15.14 -32.81 -27.76
N LYS A 642 14.03 -33.49 -27.44
CA LYS A 642 13.60 -34.71 -28.16
C LYS A 642 13.45 -34.47 -29.67
N ARG A 643 13.00 -33.28 -30.08
CA ARG A 643 12.84 -32.92 -31.49
C ARG A 643 14.17 -32.67 -32.21
N GLU A 644 15.15 -32.05 -31.55
CA GLU A 644 16.49 -31.91 -32.13
C GLU A 644 17.20 -33.26 -32.27
N GLU A 645 17.03 -34.17 -31.32
CA GLU A 645 17.55 -35.54 -31.41
C GLU A 645 16.94 -36.27 -32.62
N LEU A 646 15.62 -36.21 -32.79
CA LEU A 646 14.91 -36.80 -33.94
C LEU A 646 15.30 -36.14 -35.28
N GLY A 647 15.46 -34.81 -35.31
CA GLY A 647 15.88 -34.08 -36.52
C GLY A 647 17.36 -34.29 -36.88
N GLY A 648 18.21 -34.55 -35.89
CA GLY A 648 19.61 -34.91 -36.06
C GLY A 648 19.77 -36.33 -36.60
N GLU A 649 19.00 -37.28 -36.09
CA GLU A 649 18.94 -38.65 -36.62
C GLU A 649 18.50 -38.66 -38.09
N GLN A 650 17.44 -37.91 -38.44
CA GLN A 650 16.97 -37.78 -39.82
C GLN A 650 18.01 -37.19 -40.78
N ARG A 651 18.80 -36.20 -40.33
CA ARG A 651 19.92 -35.64 -41.12
C ARG A 651 21.10 -36.60 -41.25
N SER A 652 21.39 -37.37 -40.20
CA SER A 652 22.47 -38.37 -40.22
C SER A 652 22.14 -39.61 -41.06
N SER A 653 20.86 -40.01 -41.10
CA SER A 653 20.36 -41.08 -41.98
C SER A 653 20.35 -40.63 -43.43
N GLN A 654 20.03 -39.36 -43.72
CA GLN A 654 20.14 -38.80 -45.07
C GLN A 654 21.59 -38.69 -45.55
N SER A 655 22.55 -38.31 -44.69
CA SER A 655 23.96 -38.26 -45.07
C SER A 655 24.60 -39.65 -45.26
N ARG A 656 24.11 -40.68 -44.54
CA ARG A 656 24.55 -42.08 -44.69
C ARG A 656 23.94 -42.79 -45.90
N GLN A 657 22.80 -42.32 -46.41
CA GLN A 657 22.22 -42.80 -47.67
C GLN A 657 22.79 -42.09 -48.91
N SER A 658 23.54 -41.01 -48.73
CA SER A 658 24.19 -40.24 -49.78
C SER A 658 25.71 -40.40 -49.82
N SER A 659 26.28 -41.38 -49.11
CA SER A 659 27.73 -41.70 -49.14
C SER A 659 28.00 -43.05 -49.80
#